data_AF-A0A314Z0N1-F1
#
_entry.id   AF-A0A314Z0N1-F1
#
_cell.length_a   1.000
_cell.length_b   1.000
_cell.length_c   1.000
_cell.angle_alpha   90.00
_cell.angle_beta   90.00
_cell.angle_gamma   90.00
#
_symmetry.space_group_name_H-M   'P 1'
#
loop_
_entity.id
_entity.type
_entity.pdbx_description
1 polymer ?
#
loop_
_entity_poly.entity_id
_entity_poly.type
_entity_poly.pdbx_seq_one_letter_code
_entity_poly.pdbx_strand_id
1 'polypeptide(L)'
;MSTRETGSMAALINSLSTSFNQVPQAAVPAVLDCILSSSGLSPSSLFDSLLDTFPKLSEDLKINDGMLDSNHCNYLASLVSALCHLLKKFGSNHDALQSFIWRSFLPLMKIAHIFDRKMLNQVTESFISVVIETNTWVVVEATLVPYFLRVVASSMGMLQNEVPDIFQWVLGSIDHVTHLEMSEKHSPSQSGSLSLQISCHILTLILDAALHSMKTAASSESMIPNRCFDAQNFAGKLTWGLCSLTERLLLQSLEHRSCATGFLLPIYFKAFSSYCSFEISIHGQTLILSRNSFFKKIWECCGLLFSIGTVERRDAYSVLSLYLSFYSCTEECGDADPSDKAEEFDIRAQKEFWDEIKKGLVDKESLVRKQSLHMFKTALRINEAGQSSPVSEEMILPEIHSMPHGMTKRELWADKEAKSLGVGKICSQVGSCLNSQKWEAFVLLYEMLEEFGTHLVEAVWNSQVSLLLQYSTTHRKITTSVTGAVIKAILKPQAKSLTVRCLIMQSFLDIDWKKYGTHAKSVPVSFVLGPLMEGINDPVHHKEFGVKGIYSSMTIEGAARFLHQYTSCLNTGMCVAFLINLASTAKAQSYGRAGLVCLAECISSTACQVRADDNESEAQWSEDAIPGMIQVGNSPRNDKVVLLDALRFVIESSKQHFNPNYRLRVCEKVLDSAASVVCACDVPLDILMHFISTFPWEFTGYGGSLRVKLQEWLMGCGKKHCSANCFSTEMKLLKSIHDFPNRFTSRHMVDDSITFDDEDLDAWEFEAKRWARVFFFHARRNIN
;
A
#
# COMPACT_ATOMS: atom_id res chain seq x y z
N MET A 1 0.29 -65.03 -40.95
CA MET A 1 0.44 -65.02 -39.48
C MET A 1 0.39 -63.62 -38.88
N SER A 2 0.90 -62.57 -39.55
CA SER A 2 0.84 -61.16 -39.09
C SER A 2 -0.57 -60.57 -38.86
N THR A 3 -1.62 -61.07 -39.52
CA THR A 3 -3.01 -60.56 -39.36
C THR A 3 -3.75 -61.07 -38.12
N ARG A 4 -3.25 -62.14 -37.47
CA ARG A 4 -3.88 -62.73 -36.27
C ARG A 4 -3.39 -62.06 -34.98
N GLU A 5 -2.15 -61.60 -34.96
CA GLU A 5 -1.55 -60.85 -33.84
C GLU A 5 -2.12 -59.43 -33.74
N THR A 6 -2.33 -58.73 -34.86
CA THR A 6 -2.93 -57.38 -34.87
C THR A 6 -4.39 -57.37 -34.41
N GLY A 7 -5.19 -58.38 -34.78
CA GLY A 7 -6.57 -58.54 -34.30
C GLY A 7 -6.66 -58.87 -32.80
N SER A 8 -5.69 -59.63 -32.28
CA SER A 8 -5.59 -59.93 -30.84
C SER A 8 -5.19 -58.70 -30.02
N MET A 9 -4.27 -57.89 -30.54
CA MET A 9 -3.82 -56.65 -29.87
C MET A 9 -4.93 -55.60 -29.81
N ALA A 10 -5.69 -55.41 -30.89
CA ALA A 10 -6.82 -54.48 -30.92
C ALA A 10 -7.93 -54.87 -29.93
N ALA A 11 -8.23 -56.17 -29.78
CA ALA A 11 -9.18 -56.65 -28.79
C ALA A 11 -8.69 -56.43 -27.34
N LEU A 12 -7.40 -56.62 -27.10
CA LEU A 12 -6.76 -56.37 -25.80
C LEU A 12 -6.78 -54.88 -25.43
N ILE A 13 -6.45 -53.99 -26.37
CA ILE A 13 -6.51 -52.54 -26.17
C ILE A 13 -7.95 -52.07 -25.91
N ASN A 14 -8.95 -52.58 -26.65
CA ASN A 14 -10.35 -52.26 -26.38
C ASN A 14 -10.80 -52.71 -24.98
N SER A 15 -10.37 -53.91 -24.56
CA SER A 15 -10.68 -54.44 -23.22
C SER A 15 -9.99 -53.63 -22.10
N LEU A 16 -8.73 -53.23 -22.31
CA LEU A 16 -8.01 -52.33 -21.42
C LEU A 16 -8.67 -50.96 -21.33
N SER A 17 -9.07 -50.39 -22.47
CA SER A 17 -9.77 -49.11 -22.50
C SER A 17 -11.10 -49.17 -21.74
N THR A 18 -11.88 -50.24 -21.87
CA THR A 18 -13.09 -50.43 -21.05
C THR A 18 -12.78 -50.59 -19.57
N SER A 19 -11.65 -51.22 -19.22
CA SER A 19 -11.23 -51.44 -17.84
C SER A 19 -10.75 -50.15 -17.18
N PHE A 20 -10.08 -49.25 -17.90
CA PHE A 20 -9.64 -47.95 -17.39
C PHE A 20 -10.78 -47.03 -16.94
N ASN A 21 -12.01 -47.26 -17.41
CA ASN A 21 -13.21 -46.58 -16.89
C ASN A 21 -13.67 -47.10 -15.53
N GLN A 22 -13.31 -48.34 -15.17
CA GLN A 22 -13.89 -49.07 -14.04
C GLN A 22 -12.88 -49.32 -12.91
N VAL A 23 -11.59 -49.37 -13.23
CA VAL A 23 -10.52 -49.69 -12.29
C VAL A 23 -9.99 -48.39 -11.64
N PRO A 24 -9.80 -48.36 -10.32
CA PRO A 24 -9.13 -47.24 -9.65
C PRO A 24 -7.69 -47.08 -10.19
N GLN A 25 -7.26 -45.85 -10.42
CA GLN A 25 -5.93 -45.55 -10.97
C GLN A 25 -4.77 -46.23 -10.23
N ALA A 26 -4.87 -46.37 -8.90
CA ALA A 26 -3.86 -47.03 -8.07
C ALA A 26 -3.68 -48.52 -8.41
N ALA A 27 -4.69 -49.17 -8.97
CA ALA A 27 -4.65 -50.57 -9.36
C ALA A 27 -4.14 -50.79 -10.80
N VAL A 28 -4.05 -49.74 -11.62
CA VAL A 28 -3.63 -49.81 -13.03
C VAL A 28 -2.24 -50.43 -13.20
N PRO A 29 -1.19 -50.06 -12.43
CA PRO A 29 0.12 -50.70 -12.51
C PRO A 29 0.08 -52.22 -12.30
N ALA A 30 -0.65 -52.67 -11.29
CA ALA A 30 -0.76 -54.10 -10.96
C ALA A 30 -1.52 -54.88 -12.05
N VAL A 31 -2.56 -54.29 -12.64
CA VAL A 31 -3.30 -54.89 -13.76
C VAL A 31 -2.38 -55.06 -14.98
N LEU A 32 -1.56 -54.05 -15.30
CA LEU A 32 -0.60 -54.14 -16.40
C LEU A 32 0.49 -55.18 -16.13
N ASP A 33 0.98 -55.29 -14.89
CA ASP A 33 1.97 -56.30 -14.52
C ASP A 33 1.43 -57.73 -14.68
N CYS A 34 0.17 -57.94 -14.29
CA CYS A 34 -0.53 -59.20 -14.50
C CYS A 34 -0.74 -59.51 -16.00
N ILE A 35 -1.04 -58.50 -16.81
CA ILE A 35 -1.22 -58.69 -18.27
C ILE A 35 0.11 -59.01 -18.93
N LEU A 36 1.18 -58.25 -18.63
CA LEU A 36 2.51 -58.50 -19.19
C LEU A 36 3.05 -59.89 -18.82
N SER A 37 2.81 -60.33 -17.59
CA SER A 37 3.25 -61.66 -17.13
C SER A 37 2.41 -62.82 -17.69
N SER A 38 1.10 -62.62 -17.93
CA SER A 38 0.20 -63.68 -18.44
C SER A 38 0.16 -63.79 -19.97
N SER A 39 0.39 -62.69 -20.69
CA SER A 39 0.28 -62.64 -22.16
C SER A 39 1.62 -62.79 -22.89
N GLY A 40 2.75 -62.63 -22.20
CA GLY A 40 4.09 -62.64 -22.82
C GLY A 40 4.36 -61.47 -23.76
N LEU A 41 3.49 -60.44 -23.77
CA LEU A 41 3.65 -59.25 -24.60
C LEU A 41 4.86 -58.42 -24.16
N SER A 42 5.58 -57.84 -25.14
CA SER A 42 6.63 -56.89 -24.82
C SER A 42 6.02 -55.59 -24.27
N PRO A 43 6.59 -54.99 -23.20
CA PRO A 43 6.06 -53.74 -22.67
C PRO A 43 6.08 -52.60 -23.72
N SER A 44 7.02 -52.62 -24.67
CA SER A 44 7.12 -51.65 -25.78
C SER A 44 5.96 -51.76 -26.76
N SER A 45 5.61 -52.99 -27.21
CA SER A 45 4.47 -53.18 -28.11
C SER A 45 3.14 -52.73 -27.48
N LEU A 46 3.00 -52.92 -26.16
CA LEU A 46 1.82 -52.45 -25.43
C LEU A 46 1.79 -50.93 -25.28
N PHE A 47 2.94 -50.33 -25.00
CA PHE A 47 3.08 -48.88 -24.91
C PHE A 47 2.76 -48.19 -26.25
N ASP A 48 3.33 -48.65 -27.36
CA ASP A 48 3.08 -48.06 -28.68
C ASP A 48 1.60 -48.18 -29.08
N SER A 49 0.99 -49.35 -28.83
CA SER A 49 -0.43 -49.59 -29.13
C SER A 49 -1.37 -48.75 -28.27
N LEU A 50 -1.03 -48.50 -26.99
CA LEU A 50 -1.79 -47.60 -26.13
C LEU A 50 -1.59 -46.13 -26.54
N LEU A 51 -0.37 -45.74 -26.91
CA LEU A 51 -0.06 -44.39 -27.38
C LEU A 51 -0.81 -44.05 -28.68
N ASP A 52 -1.00 -45.03 -29.56
CA ASP A 52 -1.78 -44.91 -30.80
C ASP A 52 -3.28 -44.67 -30.57
N THR A 53 -3.80 -44.91 -29.36
CA THR A 53 -5.21 -44.61 -29.02
C THR A 53 -5.45 -43.12 -28.74
N PHE A 54 -4.39 -42.39 -28.41
CA PHE A 54 -4.49 -41.02 -27.93
C PHE A 54 -5.00 -40.01 -28.98
N PRO A 55 -4.57 -40.06 -30.26
CA PRO A 55 -5.08 -39.14 -31.29
C PRO A 55 -6.60 -39.24 -31.48
N LYS A 56 -7.17 -40.46 -31.42
CA LYS A 56 -8.62 -40.68 -31.53
C LYS A 56 -9.37 -40.07 -30.34
N LEU A 57 -8.84 -40.29 -29.14
CA LEU A 57 -9.37 -39.71 -27.92
C LEU A 57 -9.34 -38.18 -27.94
N SER A 58 -8.27 -37.59 -28.47
CA SER A 58 -8.17 -36.12 -28.61
C SER A 58 -9.19 -35.54 -29.58
N GLU A 59 -9.62 -36.26 -30.62
CA GLU A 59 -10.68 -35.82 -31.52
C GLU A 59 -12.06 -35.91 -30.85
N ASP A 60 -12.33 -37.01 -30.14
CA ASP A 60 -13.59 -37.22 -29.41
C ASP A 60 -13.82 -36.18 -28.30
N LEU A 61 -12.74 -35.78 -27.61
CA LEU A 61 -12.77 -34.75 -26.57
C LEU A 61 -12.98 -33.33 -27.11
N LYS A 62 -12.63 -33.06 -28.38
CA LYS A 62 -12.83 -31.74 -29.02
C LYS A 62 -14.27 -31.52 -29.49
N ILE A 63 -15.04 -32.58 -29.70
CA ILE A 63 -16.43 -32.51 -30.19
C ILE A 63 -17.39 -32.11 -29.06
N ASN A 64 -17.05 -32.42 -27.81
CA ASN A 64 -17.84 -32.11 -26.63
C ASN A 64 -17.22 -30.93 -25.88
N ASP A 65 -17.59 -29.69 -26.24
CA ASP A 65 -17.12 -28.41 -25.63
C ASP A 65 -17.60 -28.21 -24.17
N GLY A 66 -17.98 -29.30 -23.48
CA GLY A 66 -18.45 -29.32 -22.10
C GLY A 66 -17.38 -29.88 -21.16
N MET A 67 -17.48 -29.52 -19.87
CA MET A 67 -16.68 -30.13 -18.79
C MET A 67 -16.76 -31.66 -18.88
N LEU A 68 -15.60 -32.32 -18.81
CA LEU A 68 -15.52 -33.77 -18.86
C LEU A 68 -16.32 -34.39 -17.70
N ASP A 69 -17.09 -35.43 -18.01
CA ASP A 69 -17.70 -36.22 -16.95
C ASP A 69 -16.61 -36.95 -16.13
N SER A 70 -16.98 -37.42 -14.93
CA SER A 70 -16.07 -38.12 -14.04
C SER A 70 -15.45 -39.39 -14.66
N ASN A 71 -16.14 -40.01 -15.62
CA ASN A 71 -15.70 -41.26 -16.22
C ASN A 71 -14.59 -41.00 -17.25
N HIS A 72 -14.71 -39.96 -18.06
CA HIS A 72 -13.66 -39.55 -19.00
C HIS A 72 -12.40 -39.08 -18.26
N CYS A 73 -12.55 -38.37 -17.13
CA CYS A 73 -11.41 -37.99 -16.28
C CYS A 73 -10.69 -39.22 -15.69
N ASN A 74 -11.45 -40.21 -15.18
CA ASN A 74 -10.90 -41.45 -14.65
C ASN A 74 -10.19 -42.27 -15.74
N TYR A 75 -10.76 -42.33 -16.95
CA TYR A 75 -10.15 -42.98 -18.10
C TYR A 75 -8.81 -42.35 -18.45
N LEU A 76 -8.77 -41.03 -18.60
CA LEU A 76 -7.57 -40.29 -18.96
C LEU A 76 -6.48 -40.43 -17.91
N ALA A 77 -6.81 -40.31 -16.64
CA ALA A 77 -5.86 -40.49 -15.54
C ALA A 77 -5.30 -41.92 -15.50
N SER A 78 -6.15 -42.93 -15.74
CA SER A 78 -5.74 -44.33 -15.82
C SER A 78 -4.88 -44.62 -17.04
N LEU A 79 -5.19 -44.05 -18.20
CA LEU A 79 -4.39 -44.19 -19.42
C LEU A 79 -3.00 -43.55 -19.26
N VAL A 80 -2.92 -42.34 -18.69
CA VAL A 80 -1.63 -41.69 -18.39
C VAL A 80 -0.85 -42.52 -17.38
N SER A 81 -1.49 -42.99 -16.30
CA SER A 81 -0.87 -43.87 -15.30
C SER A 81 -0.29 -45.14 -15.94
N ALA A 82 -1.04 -45.74 -16.87
CA ALA A 82 -0.61 -46.91 -17.63
C ALA A 82 0.64 -46.64 -18.48
N LEU A 83 0.62 -45.56 -19.27
CA LEU A 83 1.76 -45.16 -20.11
C LEU A 83 2.98 -44.82 -19.25
N CYS A 84 2.81 -44.09 -18.15
CA CYS A 84 3.88 -43.77 -17.21
C CYS A 84 4.48 -45.03 -16.56
N HIS A 85 3.66 -45.99 -16.15
CA HIS A 85 4.13 -47.26 -15.58
C HIS A 85 4.95 -48.07 -16.59
N LEU A 86 4.51 -48.13 -17.85
CA LEU A 86 5.26 -48.81 -18.92
C LEU A 86 6.59 -48.10 -19.21
N LEU A 87 6.60 -46.76 -19.23
CA LEU A 87 7.84 -45.98 -19.41
C LEU A 87 8.87 -46.27 -18.31
N LYS A 88 8.44 -46.36 -17.05
CA LYS A 88 9.32 -46.71 -15.91
C LYS A 88 10.01 -48.06 -16.10
N LYS A 89 9.33 -49.02 -16.75
CA LYS A 89 9.90 -50.34 -17.06
C LYS A 89 10.94 -50.32 -18.19
N PHE A 90 10.96 -49.29 -19.04
CA PHE A 90 11.97 -49.14 -20.09
C PHE A 90 13.30 -48.58 -19.60
N GLY A 91 13.35 -48.02 -18.38
CA GLY A 91 14.53 -47.31 -17.88
C GLY A 91 14.79 -46.03 -18.69
N SER A 92 16.06 -45.70 -18.94
CA SER A 92 16.48 -44.47 -19.64
C SER A 92 16.30 -44.56 -21.17
N ASN A 93 15.11 -44.93 -21.65
CA ASN A 93 14.78 -44.94 -23.07
C ASN A 93 14.29 -43.54 -23.51
N HIS A 94 15.19 -42.77 -24.14
CA HIS A 94 14.92 -41.40 -24.53
C HIS A 94 13.86 -41.27 -25.63
N ASP A 95 13.86 -42.20 -26.61
CA ASP A 95 12.93 -42.16 -27.76
C ASP A 95 11.48 -42.45 -27.33
N ALA A 96 11.29 -43.38 -26.39
CA ALA A 96 9.98 -43.71 -25.84
C ALA A 96 9.38 -42.53 -25.05
N LEU A 97 10.20 -41.85 -24.24
CA LEU A 97 9.78 -40.66 -23.49
C LEU A 97 9.48 -39.48 -24.42
N GLN A 98 10.31 -39.26 -25.44
CA GLN A 98 10.05 -38.24 -26.46
C GLN A 98 8.73 -38.52 -27.20
N SER A 99 8.48 -39.78 -27.56
CA SER A 99 7.22 -40.19 -28.19
C SER A 99 6.01 -39.94 -27.29
N PHE A 100 6.11 -40.24 -25.98
CA PHE A 100 5.07 -39.91 -25.01
C PHE A 100 4.80 -38.41 -24.92
N ILE A 101 5.87 -37.61 -24.85
CA ILE A 101 5.79 -36.14 -24.74
C ILE A 101 5.01 -35.55 -25.92
N TRP A 102 5.36 -35.93 -27.15
CA TRP A 102 4.75 -35.37 -28.35
C TRP A 102 3.36 -35.94 -28.67
N ARG A 103 3.14 -37.24 -28.44
CA ARG A 103 1.92 -37.92 -28.89
C ARG A 103 0.82 -37.98 -27.82
N SER A 104 1.14 -37.76 -26.55
CA SER A 104 0.16 -37.81 -25.46
C SER A 104 0.24 -36.59 -24.54
N PHE A 105 1.38 -36.29 -23.93
CA PHE A 105 1.46 -35.26 -22.88
C PHE A 105 1.15 -33.85 -23.41
N LEU A 106 1.81 -33.38 -24.47
CA LEU A 106 1.55 -32.06 -25.03
C LEU A 106 0.13 -31.89 -25.57
N PRO A 107 -0.44 -32.86 -26.33
CA PRO A 107 -1.85 -32.86 -26.67
C PRO A 107 -2.79 -32.74 -25.46
N LEU A 108 -2.54 -33.46 -24.36
CA LEU A 108 -3.31 -33.31 -23.11
C LEU A 108 -3.24 -31.88 -22.58
N MET A 109 -2.06 -31.27 -22.57
CA MET A 109 -1.91 -29.92 -22.03
C MET A 109 -2.64 -28.87 -22.87
N LYS A 110 -2.78 -29.06 -24.19
CA LYS A 110 -3.56 -28.17 -25.07
C LYS A 110 -5.06 -28.17 -24.74
N ILE A 111 -5.59 -29.29 -24.27
CA ILE A 111 -7.00 -29.42 -23.84
C ILE A 111 -7.18 -29.24 -22.33
N ALA A 112 -6.14 -28.83 -21.60
CA ALA A 112 -6.19 -28.78 -20.14
C ALA A 112 -7.11 -27.71 -19.55
N HIS A 113 -7.68 -26.82 -20.37
CA HIS A 113 -8.76 -25.92 -19.94
C HIS A 113 -10.06 -26.67 -19.58
N ILE A 114 -10.20 -27.92 -20.01
CA ILE A 114 -11.34 -28.80 -19.71
C ILE A 114 -11.09 -29.62 -18.42
N PHE A 115 -9.86 -29.64 -17.91
CA PHE A 115 -9.49 -30.37 -16.69
C PHE A 115 -9.67 -29.51 -15.44
N ASP A 116 -9.98 -30.15 -14.31
CA ASP A 116 -9.81 -29.52 -13.01
C ASP A 116 -8.31 -29.45 -12.62
N ARG A 117 -7.99 -28.58 -11.66
CA ARG A 117 -6.60 -28.39 -11.21
C ARG A 117 -5.99 -29.67 -10.63
N LYS A 118 -6.82 -30.55 -10.05
CA LYS A 118 -6.39 -31.79 -9.43
C LYS A 118 -5.90 -32.79 -10.48
N MET A 119 -6.66 -32.97 -11.55
CA MET A 119 -6.32 -33.84 -12.67
C MET A 119 -5.08 -33.35 -13.41
N LEU A 120 -4.97 -32.03 -13.65
CA LEU A 120 -3.77 -31.45 -14.26
C LEU A 120 -2.51 -31.75 -13.44
N ASN A 121 -2.58 -31.55 -12.11
CA ASN A 121 -1.47 -31.88 -11.21
C ASN A 121 -1.15 -33.37 -11.26
N GLN A 122 -2.17 -34.23 -11.20
CA GLN A 122 -1.98 -35.68 -11.17
C GLN A 122 -1.33 -36.24 -12.45
N VAL A 123 -1.74 -35.75 -13.62
CA VAL A 123 -1.13 -36.09 -14.92
C VAL A 123 0.33 -35.61 -14.96
N THR A 124 0.58 -34.39 -14.50
CA THR A 124 1.92 -33.79 -14.49
C THR A 124 2.85 -34.50 -13.51
N GLU A 125 2.38 -34.84 -12.31
CA GLU A 125 3.11 -35.60 -11.29
C GLU A 125 3.44 -37.01 -11.75
N SER A 126 2.50 -37.67 -12.44
CA SER A 126 2.74 -39.01 -13.03
C SER A 126 3.86 -38.97 -14.06
N PHE A 127 3.87 -37.95 -14.93
CA PHE A 127 4.93 -37.71 -15.89
C PHE A 127 6.28 -37.40 -15.21
N ILE A 128 6.30 -36.46 -14.27
CA ILE A 128 7.50 -36.08 -13.51
C ILE A 128 8.08 -37.29 -12.76
N SER A 129 7.23 -38.14 -12.18
CA SER A 129 7.65 -39.36 -11.50
C SER A 129 8.40 -40.32 -12.43
N VAL A 130 8.00 -40.43 -13.71
CA VAL A 130 8.78 -41.16 -14.71
C VAL A 130 10.16 -40.54 -14.86
N VAL A 131 10.23 -39.22 -15.10
CA VAL A 131 11.49 -38.50 -15.34
C VAL A 131 12.48 -38.67 -14.19
N ILE A 132 11.99 -38.60 -12.94
CA ILE A 132 12.80 -38.82 -11.73
C ILE A 132 13.33 -40.26 -11.68
N GLU A 133 12.46 -41.26 -11.88
CA GLU A 133 12.84 -42.68 -11.78
C GLU A 133 13.77 -43.13 -12.90
N THR A 134 13.59 -42.61 -14.12
CA THR A 134 14.40 -42.95 -15.30
C THR A 134 15.63 -42.05 -15.49
N ASN A 135 15.77 -40.99 -14.68
CA ASN A 135 16.79 -39.94 -14.79
C ASN A 135 16.93 -39.36 -16.20
N THR A 136 15.80 -39.00 -16.82
CA THR A 136 15.74 -38.52 -18.21
C THR A 136 15.50 -37.02 -18.31
N TRP A 137 16.08 -36.24 -17.40
CA TRP A 137 15.98 -34.77 -17.36
C TRP A 137 16.45 -34.12 -18.67
N VAL A 138 17.48 -34.68 -19.31
CA VAL A 138 18.01 -34.22 -20.60
C VAL A 138 16.95 -34.24 -21.71
N VAL A 139 16.04 -35.22 -21.70
CA VAL A 139 14.95 -35.29 -22.68
C VAL A 139 13.94 -34.17 -22.43
N VAL A 140 13.63 -33.88 -21.16
CA VAL A 140 12.72 -32.78 -20.78
C VAL A 140 13.33 -31.42 -21.13
N GLU A 141 14.64 -31.25 -20.90
CA GLU A 141 15.42 -30.08 -21.29
C GLU A 141 15.38 -29.85 -22.81
N ALA A 142 15.50 -30.90 -23.62
CA ALA A 142 15.54 -30.79 -25.07
C ALA A 142 14.15 -30.67 -25.75
N THR A 143 13.06 -30.97 -25.04
CA THR A 143 11.71 -31.05 -25.64
C THR A 143 10.69 -30.12 -24.98
N LEU A 144 10.25 -30.43 -23.76
CA LEU A 144 9.16 -29.72 -23.08
C LEU A 144 9.53 -28.30 -22.66
N VAL A 145 10.73 -28.11 -22.08
CA VAL A 145 11.16 -26.80 -21.58
C VAL A 145 11.19 -25.77 -22.72
N PRO A 146 11.87 -26.01 -23.86
CA PRO A 146 11.84 -25.13 -25.02
C PRO A 146 10.43 -24.80 -25.51
N TYR A 147 9.54 -25.79 -25.55
CA TYR A 147 8.15 -25.62 -26.00
C TYR A 147 7.37 -24.68 -25.07
N PHE A 148 7.38 -24.92 -23.76
CA PHE A 148 6.67 -24.08 -22.81
C PHE A 148 7.27 -22.66 -22.73
N LEU A 149 8.60 -22.52 -22.76
CA LEU A 149 9.24 -21.21 -22.80
C LEU A 149 8.88 -20.43 -24.07
N ARG A 150 8.74 -21.10 -25.22
CA ARG A 150 8.28 -20.48 -26.47
C ARG A 150 6.85 -19.96 -26.33
N VAL A 151 5.95 -20.72 -25.68
CA VAL A 151 4.57 -20.27 -25.44
C VAL A 151 4.54 -19.03 -24.55
N VAL A 152 5.33 -19.00 -23.48
CA VAL A 152 5.48 -17.83 -22.60
C VAL A 152 6.07 -16.63 -23.34
N ALA A 153 7.10 -16.83 -24.17
CA ALA A 153 7.70 -15.74 -24.96
C ALA A 153 6.72 -15.20 -26.02
N SER A 154 5.97 -16.09 -26.67
CA SER A 154 4.99 -15.72 -27.70
C SER A 154 3.81 -14.95 -27.11
N SER A 155 3.39 -15.25 -25.87
CA SER A 155 2.31 -14.49 -25.22
C SER A 155 2.68 -13.02 -24.95
N MET A 156 3.98 -12.74 -24.80
CA MET A 156 4.52 -11.38 -24.66
C MET A 156 4.77 -10.67 -26.00
N GLY A 157 4.44 -11.30 -27.14
CA GLY A 157 4.64 -10.72 -28.47
C GLY A 157 6.10 -10.71 -28.94
N MET A 158 6.98 -11.51 -28.35
CA MET A 158 8.39 -11.56 -28.75
C MET A 158 8.54 -12.24 -30.11
N LEU A 159 9.11 -11.52 -31.09
CA LEU A 159 9.46 -12.08 -32.39
C LEU A 159 10.61 -13.09 -32.26
N GLN A 160 10.65 -14.11 -33.12
CA GLN A 160 11.66 -15.18 -33.10
C GLN A 160 13.12 -14.66 -33.13
N ASN A 161 13.34 -13.43 -33.61
CA ASN A 161 14.65 -12.78 -33.71
C ASN A 161 14.97 -11.83 -32.55
N GLU A 162 13.97 -11.51 -31.70
CA GLU A 162 14.12 -10.65 -30.49
C GLU A 162 14.17 -11.46 -29.20
N VAL A 163 14.10 -12.79 -29.32
CA VAL A 163 14.34 -13.68 -28.19
C VAL A 163 15.82 -13.52 -27.81
N PRO A 164 16.15 -12.97 -26.62
CA PRO A 164 17.52 -12.68 -26.23
C PRO A 164 18.42 -13.89 -26.44
N ASP A 165 19.72 -13.67 -26.71
CA ASP A 165 20.73 -14.74 -26.77
C ASP A 165 20.58 -15.77 -25.63
N ILE A 166 20.13 -15.32 -24.45
CA ILE A 166 19.75 -16.11 -23.26
C ILE A 166 18.82 -17.31 -23.59
N PHE A 167 17.90 -17.17 -24.53
CA PHE A 167 16.93 -18.20 -24.91
C PHE A 167 17.43 -19.10 -26.02
N GLN A 168 18.28 -18.59 -26.92
CA GLN A 168 18.92 -19.42 -27.94
C GLN A 168 19.76 -20.53 -27.28
N TRP A 169 20.21 -20.28 -26.04
CA TRP A 169 21.05 -21.19 -25.25
C TRP A 169 20.25 -22.26 -24.48
N VAL A 170 18.97 -21.99 -24.16
CA VAL A 170 18.04 -22.96 -23.52
C VAL A 170 17.18 -23.70 -24.55
N LEU A 171 16.86 -23.08 -25.69
CA LEU A 171 16.03 -23.68 -26.75
C LEU A 171 16.79 -24.67 -27.65
N GLY A 172 18.13 -24.71 -27.60
CA GLY A 172 18.93 -25.48 -28.56
C GLY A 172 18.83 -24.90 -29.99
N SER A 173 19.66 -25.42 -30.91
CA SER A 173 19.61 -25.00 -32.32
C SER A 173 18.20 -25.25 -32.89
N ILE A 174 17.61 -24.17 -33.39
CA ILE A 174 16.21 -24.07 -33.84
C ILE A 174 15.86 -25.14 -34.87
N ASP A 175 16.85 -25.65 -35.62
CA ASP A 175 16.69 -26.61 -36.70
C ASP A 175 16.03 -27.93 -36.27
N HIS A 176 16.21 -28.42 -35.04
CA HIS A 176 15.66 -29.72 -34.65
C HIS A 176 14.17 -29.70 -34.28
N VAL A 177 13.63 -28.58 -33.80
CA VAL A 177 12.21 -28.46 -33.43
C VAL A 177 11.36 -28.12 -34.66
N THR A 178 11.87 -27.29 -35.59
CA THR A 178 11.21 -27.02 -36.87
C THR A 178 11.19 -28.24 -37.79
N HIS A 179 12.20 -29.12 -37.73
CA HIS A 179 12.18 -30.38 -38.49
C HIS A 179 11.15 -31.39 -37.97
N LEU A 180 10.80 -31.32 -36.68
CA LEU A 180 9.77 -32.15 -36.07
C LEU A 180 8.36 -31.56 -36.25
N GLU A 181 8.23 -30.23 -36.26
CA GLU A 181 7.00 -29.53 -36.68
C GLU A 181 6.70 -29.75 -38.19
N MET A 182 7.72 -29.89 -39.05
CA MET A 182 7.56 -30.13 -40.50
C MET A 182 7.32 -31.60 -40.90
N SER A 183 7.30 -32.56 -39.98
CA SER A 183 6.83 -33.92 -40.29
C SER A 183 5.29 -33.99 -40.26
N GLU A 184 4.64 -33.07 -40.96
CA GLU A 184 3.20 -33.01 -41.23
C GLU A 184 2.77 -34.15 -42.18
N LYS A 185 2.79 -35.40 -41.70
CA LYS A 185 2.00 -36.48 -42.33
C LYS A 185 0.92 -37.05 -41.41
N HIS A 186 0.85 -36.61 -40.15
CA HIS A 186 -0.10 -37.13 -39.15
C HIS A 186 -0.63 -36.08 -38.17
N SER A 187 -0.98 -34.86 -38.62
CA SER A 187 -1.67 -33.87 -37.77
C SER A 187 -3.08 -33.59 -38.27
N PRO A 188 -4.14 -34.02 -37.56
CA PRO A 188 -5.46 -33.42 -37.73
C PRO A 188 -5.42 -31.99 -37.15
N SER A 189 -5.82 -31.03 -37.98
CA SER A 189 -6.26 -29.65 -37.67
C SER A 189 -5.81 -29.01 -36.33
N GLN A 190 -5.06 -27.90 -36.46
CA GLN A 190 -4.83 -26.90 -35.41
C GLN A 190 -6.13 -26.55 -34.67
N SER A 191 -6.26 -26.99 -33.42
CA SER A 191 -7.21 -26.39 -32.48
C SER A 191 -6.71 -26.58 -31.04
N GLY A 192 -6.57 -25.44 -30.34
CA GLY A 192 -6.07 -25.29 -28.97
C GLY A 192 -4.65 -24.72 -28.88
N SER A 193 -4.51 -23.40 -28.67
CA SER A 193 -3.24 -22.83 -28.19
C SER A 193 -3.08 -23.16 -26.71
N LEU A 194 -1.85 -23.51 -26.30
CA LEU A 194 -1.56 -23.72 -24.90
C LEU A 194 -1.62 -22.39 -24.15
N SER A 195 -2.26 -22.35 -22.96
CA SER A 195 -2.36 -21.10 -22.19
C SER A 195 -1.04 -20.77 -21.47
N LEU A 196 -0.81 -19.48 -21.25
CA LEU A 196 0.30 -18.97 -20.45
C LEU A 196 0.30 -19.56 -19.03
N GLN A 197 -0.87 -19.61 -18.40
CA GLN A 197 -1.04 -20.10 -17.03
C GLN A 197 -0.66 -21.57 -16.90
N ILE A 198 -1.13 -22.43 -17.82
CA ILE A 198 -0.80 -23.86 -17.82
C ILE A 198 0.71 -24.06 -18.03
N SER A 199 1.31 -23.29 -18.95
CA SER A 199 2.75 -23.33 -19.22
C SER A 199 3.58 -22.99 -17.98
N CYS A 200 3.28 -21.86 -17.33
CA CYS A 200 3.96 -21.42 -16.12
C CYS A 200 3.78 -22.41 -14.96
N HIS A 201 2.58 -22.97 -14.80
CA HIS A 201 2.28 -23.96 -13.75
C HIS A 201 3.09 -25.26 -13.94
N ILE A 202 3.13 -25.81 -15.16
CA ILE A 202 3.90 -27.03 -15.44
C ILE A 202 5.40 -26.79 -15.28
N LEU A 203 5.92 -25.67 -15.79
CA LEU A 203 7.33 -25.29 -15.60
C LEU A 203 7.68 -25.18 -14.11
N THR A 204 6.76 -24.66 -13.29
CA THR A 204 6.92 -24.58 -11.84
C THR A 204 6.98 -25.96 -11.19
N LEU A 205 6.08 -26.88 -11.58
CA LEU A 205 6.08 -28.27 -11.07
C LEU A 205 7.36 -29.03 -11.48
N ILE A 206 7.82 -28.85 -12.72
CA ILE A 206 9.06 -29.46 -13.21
C ILE A 206 10.27 -28.93 -12.42
N LEU A 207 10.34 -27.62 -12.19
CA LEU A 207 11.43 -27.02 -11.40
C LEU A 207 11.40 -27.50 -9.95
N ASP A 208 10.23 -27.55 -9.32
CA ASP A 208 10.09 -28.02 -7.94
C ASP A 208 10.56 -29.48 -7.79
N ALA A 209 10.18 -30.33 -8.72
CA ALA A 209 10.60 -31.73 -8.76
C ALA A 209 12.11 -31.90 -8.97
N ALA A 210 12.71 -31.08 -9.84
CA ALA A 210 14.16 -31.07 -10.06
C ALA A 210 14.90 -30.65 -8.78
N LEU A 211 14.45 -29.57 -8.12
CA LEU A 211 15.02 -29.09 -6.86
C LEU A 211 14.88 -30.13 -5.72
N HIS A 212 13.74 -30.83 -5.65
CA HIS A 212 13.54 -31.92 -4.70
C HIS A 212 14.47 -33.11 -4.98
N SER A 213 14.68 -33.45 -6.25
CA SER A 213 15.59 -34.53 -6.65
C SER A 213 17.05 -34.23 -6.32
N MET A 214 17.46 -32.96 -6.41
CA MET A 214 18.78 -32.51 -5.94
C MET A 214 18.95 -32.69 -4.42
N LYS A 215 17.93 -32.33 -3.63
CA LYS A 215 17.98 -32.46 -2.16
C LYS A 215 18.06 -33.91 -1.70
N THR A 216 17.28 -34.81 -2.29
CA THR A 216 17.27 -36.23 -1.91
C THR A 216 18.59 -36.91 -2.27
N ALA A 217 19.21 -36.53 -3.39
CA ALA A 217 20.51 -37.04 -3.79
C ALA A 217 21.65 -36.60 -2.84
N ALA A 218 21.61 -35.37 -2.33
CA ALA A 218 22.58 -34.87 -1.34
C ALA A 218 22.49 -35.59 0.02
N SER A 219 21.32 -36.15 0.37
CA SER A 219 21.08 -36.83 1.66
C SER A 219 21.36 -38.33 1.67
N SER A 220 21.63 -38.94 0.51
CA SER A 220 21.85 -40.39 0.38
C SER A 220 23.28 -40.68 -0.06
N GLU A 221 24.13 -41.11 0.88
CA GLU A 221 25.55 -41.44 0.65
C GLU A 221 25.80 -42.65 -0.29
N SER A 222 24.78 -43.19 -0.97
CA SER A 222 24.87 -44.50 -1.65
C SER A 222 24.26 -44.62 -3.06
N MET A 223 24.16 -43.55 -3.87
CA MET A 223 23.73 -43.68 -5.26
C MET A 223 24.67 -43.12 -6.33
N ILE A 224 24.66 -43.83 -7.47
CA ILE A 224 25.49 -43.71 -8.68
C ILE A 224 25.73 -42.25 -9.11
N PRO A 225 27.00 -41.83 -9.34
CA PRO A 225 27.40 -40.42 -9.51
C PRO A 225 26.70 -39.65 -10.67
N ASN A 226 26.21 -40.34 -11.71
CA ASN A 226 25.61 -39.69 -12.88
C ASN A 226 24.15 -39.22 -12.67
N ARG A 227 23.38 -39.78 -11.72
CA ARG A 227 21.95 -39.41 -11.57
C ARG A 227 21.75 -38.03 -10.92
N CYS A 228 22.66 -37.63 -10.04
CA CYS A 228 22.57 -36.34 -9.33
C CYS A 228 22.96 -35.15 -10.21
N PHE A 229 23.94 -35.36 -11.10
CA PHE A 229 24.53 -34.30 -11.91
C PHE A 229 23.56 -33.72 -12.95
N ASP A 230 22.76 -34.59 -13.59
CA ASP A 230 21.80 -34.18 -14.63
C ASP A 230 20.66 -33.31 -14.06
N ALA A 231 20.12 -33.69 -12.90
CA ALA A 231 19.05 -32.94 -12.23
C ALA A 231 19.54 -31.56 -11.72
N GLN A 232 20.77 -31.50 -11.19
CA GLN A 232 21.38 -30.25 -10.73
C GLN A 232 21.64 -29.27 -11.87
N ASN A 233 22.24 -29.75 -12.97
CA ASN A 233 22.51 -28.91 -14.14
C ASN A 233 21.19 -28.43 -14.78
N PHE A 234 20.19 -29.33 -14.87
CA PHE A 234 18.86 -29.01 -15.37
C PHE A 234 18.17 -27.92 -14.53
N ALA A 235 18.14 -28.08 -13.20
CA ALA A 235 17.52 -27.11 -12.29
C ALA A 235 18.19 -25.73 -12.38
N GLY A 236 19.53 -25.67 -12.45
CA GLY A 236 20.27 -24.42 -12.61
C GLY A 236 19.92 -23.69 -13.91
N LYS A 237 19.96 -24.40 -15.05
CA LYS A 237 19.60 -23.85 -16.37
C LYS A 237 18.15 -23.39 -16.44
N LEU A 238 17.22 -24.20 -15.92
CA LEU A 238 15.79 -23.87 -15.91
C LEU A 238 15.51 -22.66 -15.02
N THR A 239 16.11 -22.60 -13.83
CA THR A 239 15.98 -21.44 -12.92
C THR A 239 16.46 -20.17 -13.60
N TRP A 240 17.62 -20.20 -14.27
CA TRP A 240 18.14 -19.05 -15.01
C TRP A 240 17.23 -18.57 -16.12
N GLY A 241 16.79 -19.47 -17.00
CA GLY A 241 15.89 -19.13 -18.09
C GLY A 241 14.59 -18.50 -17.58
N LEU A 242 14.00 -19.10 -16.55
CA LEU A 242 12.75 -18.63 -15.96
C LEU A 242 12.90 -17.31 -15.18
N CYS A 243 14.00 -17.10 -14.46
CA CYS A 243 14.31 -15.82 -13.80
C CYS A 243 14.37 -14.67 -14.81
N SER A 244 15.03 -14.88 -15.95
CA SER A 244 15.11 -13.87 -17.02
C SER A 244 13.75 -13.54 -17.64
N LEU A 245 12.88 -14.54 -17.78
CA LEU A 245 11.49 -14.35 -18.24
C LEU A 245 10.66 -13.58 -17.23
N THR A 246 10.85 -13.84 -15.95
CA THR A 246 10.01 -13.29 -14.88
C THR A 246 10.17 -11.78 -14.78
N GLU A 247 11.39 -11.27 -14.97
CA GLU A 247 11.67 -9.83 -15.06
C GLU A 247 10.76 -9.16 -16.11
N ARG A 248 10.60 -9.80 -17.28
CA ARG A 248 9.76 -9.31 -18.37
C ARG A 248 8.29 -9.48 -18.06
N LEU A 249 7.86 -10.65 -17.57
CA LEU A 249 6.46 -10.92 -17.23
C LEU A 249 5.91 -9.90 -16.24
N LEU A 250 6.73 -9.47 -15.27
CA LEU A 250 6.35 -8.44 -14.28
C LEU A 250 6.09 -7.07 -14.91
N LEU A 251 6.70 -6.75 -16.06
CA LEU A 251 6.55 -5.45 -16.73
C LEU A 251 5.51 -5.48 -17.88
N GLN A 252 4.81 -6.60 -18.06
CA GLN A 252 3.80 -6.80 -19.11
C GLN A 252 2.37 -6.65 -18.55
N SER A 253 1.37 -7.23 -19.24
CA SER A 253 -0.04 -7.15 -18.86
C SER A 253 -0.36 -7.85 -17.52
N LEU A 254 -1.54 -7.56 -16.95
CA LEU A 254 -2.01 -8.13 -15.68
C LEU A 254 -1.96 -9.66 -15.65
N GLU A 255 -2.29 -10.34 -16.75
CA GLU A 255 -2.24 -11.81 -16.82
C GLU A 255 -0.81 -12.34 -16.66
N HIS A 256 0.17 -11.67 -17.28
CA HIS A 256 1.58 -12.02 -17.18
C HIS A 256 2.11 -11.78 -15.76
N ARG A 257 1.75 -10.65 -15.14
CA ARG A 257 2.12 -10.34 -13.75
C ARG A 257 1.50 -11.33 -12.77
N SER A 258 0.26 -11.74 -13.00
CA SER A 258 -0.42 -12.78 -12.21
C SER A 258 0.29 -14.13 -12.32
N CYS A 259 0.76 -14.51 -13.52
CA CYS A 259 1.53 -15.74 -13.70
C CYS A 259 2.90 -15.69 -12.99
N ALA A 260 3.59 -14.56 -13.11
CA ALA A 260 4.88 -14.34 -12.43
C ALA A 260 4.73 -14.41 -10.90
N THR A 261 3.74 -13.71 -10.34
CA THR A 261 3.49 -13.65 -8.89
C THR A 261 2.89 -14.93 -8.32
N GLY A 262 1.99 -15.59 -9.05
CA GLY A 262 1.27 -16.78 -8.59
C GLY A 262 2.02 -18.10 -8.75
N PHE A 263 2.88 -18.24 -9.76
CA PHE A 263 3.57 -19.51 -10.05
C PHE A 263 5.09 -19.41 -9.91
N LEU A 264 5.71 -18.46 -10.61
CA LEU A 264 7.16 -18.44 -10.80
C LEU A 264 7.95 -17.89 -9.59
N LEU A 265 7.56 -16.72 -9.06
CA LEU A 265 8.25 -16.11 -7.92
C LEU A 265 8.27 -17.00 -6.66
N PRO A 266 7.16 -17.65 -6.26
CA PRO A 266 7.16 -18.55 -5.10
C PRO A 266 8.20 -19.69 -5.20
N ILE A 267 8.34 -20.31 -6.38
CA ILE A 267 9.30 -21.40 -6.55
C ILE A 267 10.74 -20.89 -6.55
N TYR A 268 11.03 -19.72 -7.12
CA TYR A 268 12.38 -19.15 -7.02
C TYR A 268 12.75 -18.80 -5.59
N PHE A 269 11.83 -18.21 -4.83
CA PHE A 269 12.11 -17.88 -3.44
C PHE A 269 12.32 -19.14 -2.59
N LYS A 270 11.57 -20.22 -2.85
CA LYS A 270 11.82 -21.56 -2.27
C LYS A 270 13.15 -22.16 -2.73
N ALA A 271 13.56 -21.94 -3.98
CA ALA A 271 14.84 -22.40 -4.51
C ALA A 271 16.01 -21.67 -3.85
N PHE A 272 15.96 -20.34 -3.80
CA PHE A 272 17.00 -19.49 -3.21
C PHE A 272 17.04 -19.50 -1.67
N SER A 273 15.98 -19.98 -1.01
CA SER A 273 16.06 -20.30 0.43
C SER A 273 16.84 -21.59 0.69
N SER A 274 16.95 -22.46 -0.32
CA SER A 274 17.64 -23.76 -0.22
C SER A 274 19.04 -23.74 -0.82
N TYR A 275 19.29 -22.88 -1.81
CA TYR A 275 20.55 -22.77 -2.54
C TYR A 275 20.91 -21.28 -2.73
N CYS A 276 22.06 -20.84 -2.24
CA CYS A 276 22.45 -19.42 -2.32
C CYS A 276 22.80 -18.96 -3.75
N SER A 277 23.26 -19.89 -4.58
CA SER A 277 23.58 -19.66 -5.99
C SER A 277 23.45 -20.93 -6.81
N PHE A 278 23.21 -20.78 -8.11
CA PHE A 278 23.28 -21.86 -9.09
C PHE A 278 24.46 -21.62 -10.03
N GLU A 279 25.35 -22.60 -10.11
CA GLU A 279 26.41 -22.64 -11.11
C GLU A 279 25.88 -23.34 -12.36
N ILE A 280 26.02 -22.68 -13.51
CA ILE A 280 25.41 -23.11 -14.77
C ILE A 280 26.51 -23.24 -15.80
N SER A 281 26.69 -24.45 -16.33
CA SER A 281 27.64 -24.72 -17.41
C SER A 281 26.91 -24.75 -18.76
N ILE A 282 27.23 -23.78 -19.63
CA ILE A 282 26.68 -23.71 -20.99
C ILE A 282 27.84 -23.61 -21.97
N HIS A 283 28.00 -24.60 -22.86
CA HIS A 283 29.03 -24.65 -23.90
C HIS A 283 30.47 -24.36 -23.42
N GLY A 284 30.78 -24.72 -22.16
CA GLY A 284 32.10 -24.52 -21.56
C GLY A 284 32.28 -23.17 -20.83
N GLN A 285 31.27 -22.30 -20.80
CA GLN A 285 31.24 -21.12 -19.93
C GLN A 285 30.43 -21.40 -18.66
N THR A 286 30.99 -21.02 -17.52
CA THR A 286 30.35 -21.10 -16.21
C THR A 286 29.72 -19.76 -15.85
N LEU A 287 28.39 -19.73 -15.70
CA LEU A 287 27.63 -18.57 -15.21
C LEU A 287 27.14 -18.84 -13.80
N ILE A 288 27.18 -17.84 -12.93
CA ILE A 288 26.68 -17.95 -11.55
C ILE A 288 25.43 -17.08 -11.41
N LEU A 289 24.28 -17.72 -11.20
CA LEU A 289 23.06 -17.04 -10.81
C LEU A 289 23.03 -16.93 -9.28
N SER A 290 23.32 -15.75 -8.75
CA SER A 290 23.26 -15.49 -7.31
C SER A 290 21.89 -14.96 -6.90
N ARG A 291 21.47 -15.33 -5.69
CA ARG A 291 20.29 -14.80 -5.01
C ARG A 291 20.21 -13.26 -5.06
N ASN A 292 21.32 -12.59 -4.76
CA ASN A 292 21.39 -11.12 -4.70
C ASN A 292 21.18 -10.48 -6.08
N SER A 293 21.76 -11.06 -7.14
CA SER A 293 21.60 -10.54 -8.51
C SER A 293 20.15 -10.59 -8.97
N PHE A 294 19.44 -11.66 -8.62
CA PHE A 294 18.02 -11.81 -8.93
C PHE A 294 17.16 -10.83 -8.14
N PHE A 295 17.39 -10.69 -6.84
CA PHE A 295 16.60 -9.79 -5.99
C PHE A 295 16.75 -8.32 -6.36
N LYS A 296 17.95 -7.90 -6.75
CA LYS A 296 18.16 -6.55 -7.27
C LYS A 296 17.28 -6.25 -8.49
N LYS A 297 17.20 -7.19 -9.44
CA LYS A 297 16.32 -7.07 -10.62
C LYS A 297 14.84 -7.00 -10.25
N ILE A 298 14.40 -7.85 -9.33
CA ILE A 298 13.01 -7.82 -8.85
C ILE A 298 12.67 -6.48 -8.17
N TRP A 299 13.60 -5.94 -7.37
CA TRP A 299 13.44 -4.61 -6.78
C TRP A 299 13.34 -3.51 -7.84
N GLU A 300 14.20 -3.53 -8.87
CA GLU A 300 14.14 -2.59 -9.99
C GLU A 300 12.79 -2.67 -10.73
N CYS A 301 12.27 -3.88 -10.98
CA CYS A 301 10.93 -4.07 -11.54
C CYS A 301 9.82 -3.49 -10.64
N CYS A 302 9.90 -3.70 -9.32
CA CYS A 302 8.94 -3.13 -8.37
C CYS A 302 8.99 -1.60 -8.38
N GLY A 303 10.20 -1.01 -8.47
CA GLY A 303 10.40 0.44 -8.61
C GLY A 303 9.66 1.01 -9.82
N LEU A 304 9.74 0.33 -10.97
CA LEU A 304 8.98 0.70 -12.17
C LEU A 304 7.47 0.55 -11.94
N LEU A 305 7.02 -0.57 -11.39
CA LEU A 305 5.60 -0.82 -11.12
C LEU A 305 4.95 0.21 -10.20
N PHE A 306 5.68 0.71 -9.19
CA PHE A 306 5.20 1.78 -8.31
C PHE A 306 4.91 3.10 -9.04
N SER A 307 5.51 3.32 -10.22
CA SER A 307 5.38 4.55 -11.00
C SER A 307 4.28 4.50 -12.09
N ILE A 308 3.73 3.32 -12.40
CA ILE A 308 2.81 3.15 -13.54
C ILE A 308 1.35 3.42 -13.16
N GLY A 309 0.82 2.71 -12.16
CA GLY A 309 -0.62 2.70 -11.89
C GLY A 309 -0.98 2.02 -10.56
N THR A 310 -2.26 2.08 -10.18
CA THR A 310 -2.74 1.51 -8.90
C THR A 310 -2.69 -0.02 -8.88
N VAL A 311 -3.01 -0.66 -10.01
CA VAL A 311 -2.97 -2.13 -10.15
C VAL A 311 -1.52 -2.62 -10.11
N GLU A 312 -0.64 -2.00 -10.87
CA GLU A 312 0.80 -2.29 -10.91
C GLU A 312 1.45 -2.09 -9.54
N ARG A 313 1.08 -1.01 -8.85
CA ARG A 313 1.51 -0.73 -7.48
C ARG A 313 1.10 -1.84 -6.51
N ARG A 314 -0.14 -2.33 -6.59
CA ARG A 314 -0.62 -3.47 -5.78
C ARG A 314 0.15 -4.76 -6.10
N ASP A 315 0.45 -5.01 -7.37
CA ASP A 315 1.23 -6.17 -7.79
C ASP A 315 2.67 -6.08 -7.22
N ALA A 316 3.29 -4.89 -7.22
CA ALA A 316 4.60 -4.65 -6.60
C ALA A 316 4.60 -4.92 -5.08
N TYR A 317 3.58 -4.45 -4.34
CA TYR A 317 3.43 -4.81 -2.92
C TYR A 317 3.29 -6.32 -2.71
N SER A 318 2.58 -7.01 -3.61
CA SER A 318 2.42 -8.46 -3.57
C SER A 318 3.76 -9.17 -3.77
N VAL A 319 4.55 -8.74 -4.77
CA VAL A 319 5.90 -9.29 -5.04
C VAL A 319 6.84 -9.09 -3.84
N LEU A 320 6.89 -7.89 -3.28
CA LEU A 320 7.80 -7.59 -2.15
C LEU A 320 7.35 -8.27 -0.86
N SER A 321 6.04 -8.39 -0.64
CA SER A 321 5.50 -9.15 0.49
C SER A 321 5.89 -10.62 0.38
N LEU A 322 5.76 -11.23 -0.82
CA LEU A 322 6.19 -12.60 -1.07
C LEU A 322 7.69 -12.76 -0.82
N TYR A 323 8.52 -11.86 -1.37
CA TYR A 323 9.97 -11.87 -1.17
C TYR A 323 10.35 -11.93 0.31
N LEU A 324 9.77 -11.04 1.13
CA LEU A 324 10.10 -10.95 2.54
C LEU A 324 9.66 -12.18 3.35
N SER A 325 8.57 -12.86 2.96
CA SER A 325 8.14 -14.10 3.62
C SER A 325 9.15 -15.24 3.50
N PHE A 326 9.97 -15.26 2.44
CA PHE A 326 11.00 -16.28 2.25
C PHE A 326 12.40 -15.84 2.73
N TYR A 327 12.64 -14.54 2.83
CA TYR A 327 13.93 -13.99 3.28
C TYR A 327 14.24 -14.32 4.75
N SER A 328 13.23 -14.25 5.63
CA SER A 328 13.37 -14.51 7.07
C SER A 328 13.83 -15.93 7.43
N CYS A 329 13.68 -16.91 6.53
CA CYS A 329 14.01 -18.31 6.79
C CYS A 329 15.53 -18.62 6.73
N THR A 330 16.36 -17.69 6.24
CA THR A 330 17.78 -18.00 5.90
C THR A 330 18.84 -17.49 6.88
N GLU A 331 18.49 -16.67 7.88
CA GLU A 331 19.49 -16.21 8.86
C GLU A 331 19.80 -17.24 9.97
N GLU A 332 19.02 -18.31 10.08
CA GLU A 332 19.24 -19.39 11.08
C GLU A 332 20.05 -20.59 10.54
N CYS A 333 20.32 -20.64 9.23
CA CYS A 333 21.15 -21.72 8.65
C CYS A 333 22.63 -21.33 8.73
N GLY A 334 23.24 -21.57 9.88
CA GLY A 334 24.67 -21.45 10.09
C GLY A 334 25.42 -22.57 9.38
N ASP A 335 25.80 -22.36 8.12
CA ASP A 335 26.97 -22.96 7.46
C ASP A 335 27.12 -22.34 6.06
N ALA A 336 27.64 -21.12 5.99
CA ALA A 336 28.17 -20.55 4.75
C ALA A 336 29.66 -20.27 4.94
N ASP A 337 30.47 -20.93 4.11
CA ASP A 337 31.92 -20.79 4.02
C ASP A 337 32.32 -19.30 3.92
N PRO A 338 33.28 -18.79 4.73
CA PRO A 338 33.62 -17.37 4.81
C PRO A 338 34.24 -16.76 3.54
N SER A 339 34.33 -17.52 2.45
CA SER A 339 34.95 -17.12 1.19
C SER A 339 34.03 -16.32 0.25
N ASP A 340 32.70 -16.33 0.47
CA ASP A 340 31.72 -15.72 -0.46
C ASP A 340 31.05 -14.43 0.08
N LYS A 341 31.86 -13.55 0.70
CA LYS A 341 31.40 -12.21 1.13
C LYS A 341 31.37 -11.22 -0.03
N ALA A 342 30.52 -11.46 -1.02
CA ALA A 342 30.04 -10.39 -1.88
C ALA A 342 29.05 -9.51 -1.09
N GLU A 343 29.10 -8.19 -1.26
CA GLU A 343 28.14 -7.25 -0.62
C GLU A 343 26.70 -7.74 -0.83
N GLU A 344 26.02 -8.12 0.26
CA GLU A 344 24.65 -8.62 0.20
C GLU A 344 23.70 -7.46 -0.10
N PHE A 345 22.89 -7.59 -1.16
CA PHE A 345 21.91 -6.57 -1.51
C PHE A 345 20.78 -6.56 -0.48
N ASP A 346 20.81 -5.57 0.41
CA ASP A 346 19.75 -5.36 1.41
C ASP A 346 18.76 -4.28 0.94
N ILE A 347 17.53 -4.69 0.65
CA ILE A 347 16.43 -3.78 0.29
C ILE A 347 16.12 -2.78 1.42
N ARG A 348 16.39 -3.13 2.68
CA ARG A 348 16.14 -2.27 3.85
C ARG A 348 17.10 -1.07 3.89
N ALA A 349 18.22 -1.14 3.17
CA ALA A 349 19.14 -0.02 3.04
C ALA A 349 18.62 1.06 2.07
N GLN A 350 17.63 0.73 1.21
CA GLN A 350 17.06 1.65 0.24
C GLN A 350 16.03 2.58 0.90
N LYS A 351 16.14 3.90 0.65
CA LYS A 351 15.20 4.87 1.23
C LYS A 351 13.81 4.74 0.62
N GLU A 352 13.76 4.47 -0.68
CA GLU A 352 12.56 4.32 -1.49
C GLU A 352 11.69 3.18 -0.96
N PHE A 353 12.30 2.09 -0.46
CA PHE A 353 11.61 0.98 0.17
C PHE A 353 10.76 1.43 1.37
N TRP A 354 11.37 2.20 2.28
CA TRP A 354 10.66 2.72 3.45
C TRP A 354 9.59 3.76 3.08
N ASP A 355 9.85 4.57 2.07
CA ASP A 355 8.88 5.56 1.59
C ASP A 355 7.66 4.89 0.93
N GLU A 356 7.85 3.77 0.22
CA GLU A 356 6.74 2.98 -0.32
C GLU A 356 5.96 2.24 0.77
N ILE A 357 6.61 1.69 1.80
CA ILE A 357 5.89 1.13 2.96
C ILE A 357 4.98 2.20 3.60
N LYS A 358 5.51 3.42 3.82
CA LYS A 358 4.72 4.52 4.42
C LYS A 358 3.49 4.86 3.59
N LYS A 359 3.63 4.93 2.26
CA LYS A 359 2.51 5.21 1.35
C LYS A 359 1.48 4.07 1.40
N GLY A 360 1.93 2.83 1.43
CA GLY A 360 1.08 1.64 1.45
C GLY A 360 0.28 1.47 2.74
N LEU A 361 0.86 1.81 3.90
CA LEU A 361 0.16 1.84 5.21
C LEU A 361 -1.00 2.86 5.28
N VAL A 362 -1.06 3.83 4.35
CA VAL A 362 -2.15 4.81 4.29
C VAL A 362 -3.00 4.68 3.03
N ASP A 363 -2.84 3.57 2.30
CA ASP A 363 -3.55 3.30 1.05
C ASP A 363 -5.06 3.11 1.29
N LYS A 364 -5.87 3.34 0.26
CA LYS A 364 -7.32 3.14 0.31
C LYS A 364 -7.68 1.66 0.31
N GLU A 365 -6.91 0.82 -0.38
CA GLU A 365 -7.15 -0.62 -0.47
C GLU A 365 -6.64 -1.36 0.77
N SER A 366 -7.48 -2.20 1.38
CA SER A 366 -7.08 -2.98 2.56
C SER A 366 -5.99 -4.00 2.26
N LEU A 367 -5.97 -4.57 1.05
CA LEU A 367 -4.95 -5.55 0.69
C LEU A 367 -3.56 -4.91 0.67
N VAL A 368 -3.42 -3.72 0.07
CA VAL A 368 -2.16 -2.96 0.03
C VAL A 368 -1.69 -2.59 1.43
N ARG A 369 -2.61 -2.15 2.30
CA ARG A 369 -2.31 -1.86 3.71
C ARG A 369 -1.78 -3.09 4.46
N LYS A 370 -2.44 -4.24 4.32
CA LYS A 370 -2.00 -5.50 4.93
C LYS A 370 -0.64 -5.96 4.43
N GLN A 371 -0.42 -5.91 3.12
CA GLN A 371 0.87 -6.27 2.51
C GLN A 371 1.98 -5.32 2.99
N SER A 372 1.71 -4.02 3.05
CA SER A 372 2.66 -3.03 3.56
C SER A 372 2.97 -3.22 5.03
N LEU A 373 1.97 -3.59 5.84
CA LEU A 373 2.17 -3.93 7.24
C LEU A 373 3.00 -5.20 7.40
N HIS A 374 2.73 -6.24 6.60
CA HIS A 374 3.55 -7.46 6.59
C HIS A 374 5.00 -7.16 6.20
N MET A 375 5.22 -6.36 5.16
CA MET A 375 6.55 -5.90 4.76
C MET A 375 7.24 -5.14 5.89
N PHE A 376 6.51 -4.27 6.58
CA PHE A 376 7.00 -3.49 7.71
C PHE A 376 7.40 -4.37 8.90
N LYS A 377 6.55 -5.33 9.30
CA LYS A 377 6.84 -6.30 10.37
C LYS A 377 8.10 -7.09 10.08
N THR A 378 8.19 -7.63 8.86
CA THR A 378 9.29 -8.49 8.44
C THR A 378 10.60 -7.71 8.33
N ALA A 379 10.56 -6.49 7.77
CA ALA A 379 11.74 -5.64 7.66
C ALA A 379 12.33 -5.24 9.04
N LEU A 380 11.48 -5.06 10.05
CA LEU A 380 11.88 -4.75 11.42
C LEU A 380 12.16 -5.98 12.29
N ARG A 381 12.00 -7.20 11.76
CA ARG A 381 12.11 -8.47 12.51
C ARG A 381 11.27 -8.48 13.78
N ILE A 382 10.09 -7.88 13.72
CA ILE A 382 9.10 -7.98 14.78
C ILE A 382 8.51 -9.38 14.65
N ASN A 383 9.24 -10.37 15.17
CA ASN A 383 8.89 -11.76 14.94
C ASN A 383 7.59 -12.13 15.64
N GLU A 384 6.84 -13.00 14.95
CA GLU A 384 5.84 -13.93 15.47
C GLU A 384 6.47 -14.97 16.45
N ALA A 385 7.45 -14.56 17.26
CA ALA A 385 8.10 -15.37 18.29
C ALA A 385 7.21 -15.51 19.54
N GLY A 386 5.90 -15.66 19.33
CA GLY A 386 4.92 -15.99 20.34
C GLY A 386 4.51 -17.47 20.36
N GLN A 387 4.94 -18.27 19.38
CA GLN A 387 4.65 -19.70 19.33
C GLN A 387 5.92 -20.54 19.26
N SER A 388 6.64 -20.65 20.38
CA SER A 388 7.40 -21.84 20.79
C SER A 388 8.32 -21.50 21.97
N SER A 389 7.74 -21.42 23.16
CA SER A 389 8.41 -22.00 24.32
C SER A 389 7.36 -22.82 25.06
N PRO A 390 7.67 -24.04 25.54
CA PRO A 390 6.77 -24.74 26.43
C PRO A 390 6.62 -23.84 27.66
N VAL A 391 5.37 -23.49 27.95
CA VAL A 391 4.96 -22.83 29.17
C VAL A 391 5.55 -23.63 30.34
N SER A 392 6.65 -23.15 30.92
CA SER A 392 6.91 -23.42 32.32
C SER A 392 5.80 -22.68 33.05
N GLU A 393 4.87 -23.45 33.61
CA GLU A 393 3.91 -22.97 34.60
C GLU A 393 4.67 -22.49 35.83
N GLU A 394 5.31 -21.32 35.75
CA GLU A 394 5.57 -20.53 36.94
C GLU A 394 4.23 -19.94 37.37
N MET A 395 3.62 -20.65 38.30
CA MET A 395 2.51 -20.27 39.16
C MET A 395 2.55 -18.76 39.46
N ILE A 396 1.80 -17.98 38.68
CA ILE A 396 1.47 -16.60 38.99
C ILE A 396 0.60 -16.67 40.24
N LEU A 397 1.21 -16.42 41.41
CA LEU A 397 0.49 -16.11 42.63
C LEU A 397 -0.54 -15.02 42.32
N PRO A 398 -1.80 -15.16 42.75
CA PRO A 398 -2.81 -14.15 42.48
C PRO A 398 -2.45 -12.91 43.29
N GLU A 399 -1.79 -11.94 42.64
CA GLU A 399 -1.76 -10.58 43.14
C GLU A 399 -3.21 -10.09 43.08
N ILE A 400 -3.84 -10.04 44.26
CA ILE A 400 -5.16 -9.48 44.47
C ILE A 400 -5.03 -7.97 44.24
N HIS A 401 -5.05 -7.55 42.97
CA HIS A 401 -5.34 -6.17 42.65
C HIS A 401 -6.82 -5.94 42.94
N SER A 402 -7.08 -5.06 43.91
CA SER A 402 -8.39 -4.47 44.16
C SER A 402 -8.97 -3.99 42.82
N MET A 403 -10.22 -4.40 42.52
CA MET A 403 -10.90 -4.02 41.30
C MET A 403 -10.88 -2.49 41.10
N PRO A 404 -10.41 -1.99 39.95
CA PRO A 404 -10.58 -0.58 39.60
C PRO A 404 -12.07 -0.25 39.67
N HIS A 405 -12.44 0.63 40.61
CA HIS A 405 -13.83 1.03 40.78
C HIS A 405 -14.33 1.73 39.51
N GLY A 406 -15.34 1.16 38.86
CA GLY A 406 -16.04 1.77 37.73
C GLY A 406 -16.05 0.99 36.41
N MET A 407 -15.31 -0.11 36.27
CA MET A 407 -15.26 -0.86 35.01
C MET A 407 -16.51 -1.71 34.75
N THR A 408 -17.03 -1.67 33.51
CA THR A 408 -18.14 -2.54 33.09
C THR A 408 -17.65 -3.98 32.81
N LYS A 409 -18.57 -4.96 32.84
CA LYS A 409 -18.23 -6.37 32.50
C LYS A 409 -17.63 -6.51 31.09
N ARG A 410 -18.03 -5.62 30.17
CA ARG A 410 -17.52 -5.57 28.80
C ARG A 410 -16.08 -5.06 28.75
N GLU A 411 -15.77 -4.01 29.50
CA GLU A 411 -14.40 -3.47 29.63
C GLU A 411 -13.45 -4.48 30.27
N LEU A 412 -13.89 -5.21 31.28
CA LEU A 412 -13.11 -6.28 31.91
C LEU A 412 -12.79 -7.42 30.93
N TRP A 413 -13.72 -7.77 30.04
CA TRP A 413 -13.47 -8.78 29.02
C TRP A 413 -12.52 -8.27 27.95
N ALA A 414 -12.71 -7.03 27.47
CA ALA A 414 -11.82 -6.39 26.51
C ALA A 414 -10.39 -6.22 27.06
N ASP A 415 -10.22 -5.90 28.35
CA ASP A 415 -8.90 -5.79 28.99
C ASP A 415 -8.21 -7.17 29.12
N LYS A 416 -8.96 -8.23 29.42
CA LYS A 416 -8.43 -9.60 29.44
C LYS A 416 -8.02 -10.08 28.04
N GLU A 417 -8.84 -9.80 27.03
CA GLU A 417 -8.54 -10.15 25.64
C GLU A 417 -7.33 -9.35 25.13
N ALA A 418 -7.27 -8.05 25.40
CA ALA A 418 -6.11 -7.21 25.13
C ALA A 418 -4.82 -7.78 25.76
N LYS A 419 -4.87 -8.16 27.04
CA LYS A 419 -3.73 -8.80 27.74
C LYS A 419 -3.32 -10.11 27.07
N SER A 420 -4.26 -10.90 26.56
CA SER A 420 -3.97 -12.13 25.81
C SER A 420 -3.27 -11.86 24.47
N LEU A 421 -3.56 -10.71 23.84
CA LEU A 421 -2.90 -10.21 22.63
C LEU A 421 -1.52 -9.56 22.90
N GLY A 422 -1.03 -9.61 24.15
CA GLY A 422 0.26 -9.05 24.54
C GLY A 422 0.24 -7.60 25.00
N VAL A 423 -0.94 -6.97 25.11
CA VAL A 423 -1.07 -5.60 25.67
C VAL A 423 -0.64 -5.62 27.14
N GLY A 424 0.36 -4.81 27.48
CA GLY A 424 0.90 -4.71 28.85
C GLY A 424 2.14 -5.57 29.13
N LYS A 425 2.46 -6.59 28.31
CA LYS A 425 3.77 -7.28 28.36
C LYS A 425 4.92 -6.33 27.99
N ILE A 426 4.63 -5.31 27.20
CA ILE A 426 5.56 -4.28 26.71
C ILE A 426 6.08 -3.38 27.85
N CYS A 427 5.39 -3.32 29.00
CA CYS A 427 5.72 -2.40 30.09
C CYS A 427 6.66 -2.97 31.17
N SER A 428 6.99 -4.26 31.17
CA SER A 428 7.76 -4.89 32.26
C SER A 428 9.24 -5.16 31.95
N GLN A 429 9.68 -5.01 30.69
CA GLN A 429 11.04 -5.40 30.30
C GLN A 429 12.01 -4.22 30.38
N VAL A 430 12.54 -4.01 31.59
CA VAL A 430 13.60 -3.04 31.87
C VAL A 430 14.90 -3.57 31.25
N GLY A 431 15.32 -2.96 30.14
CA GLY A 431 16.69 -3.03 29.64
C GLY A 431 16.87 -3.77 28.31
N SER A 432 17.26 -2.99 27.29
CA SER A 432 17.89 -3.37 26.00
C SER A 432 17.05 -3.49 24.71
N CYS A 433 15.72 -3.52 24.71
CA CYS A 433 14.92 -3.62 23.46
C CYS A 433 13.88 -2.50 23.22
N LEU A 434 14.24 -1.25 23.52
CA LEU A 434 13.30 -0.11 23.57
C LEU A 434 12.72 0.31 22.20
N ASN A 435 13.43 0.07 21.08
CA ASN A 435 12.92 0.40 19.74
C ASN A 435 11.95 -0.65 19.16
N SER A 436 12.14 -1.94 19.47
CA SER A 436 11.22 -3.01 19.01
C SER A 436 9.84 -2.83 19.63
N GLN A 437 9.80 -2.53 20.93
CA GLN A 437 8.58 -2.29 21.70
C GLN A 437 7.71 -1.16 21.15
N LYS A 438 8.31 -0.07 20.64
CA LYS A 438 7.58 1.01 19.97
C LYS A 438 6.88 0.51 18.71
N TRP A 439 7.57 -0.31 17.92
CA TRP A 439 7.03 -0.81 16.67
C TRP A 439 6.02 -1.93 16.86
N GLU A 440 6.18 -2.77 17.88
CA GLU A 440 5.19 -3.72 18.35
C GLU A 440 3.91 -3.00 18.79
N ALA A 441 4.03 -1.93 19.58
CA ALA A 441 2.91 -1.08 19.97
C ALA A 441 2.17 -0.49 18.76
N PHE A 442 2.93 0.01 17.77
CA PHE A 442 2.36 0.52 16.53
C PHE A 442 1.62 -0.56 15.74
N VAL A 443 2.27 -1.70 15.51
CA VAL A 443 1.72 -2.83 14.75
C VAL A 443 0.41 -3.30 15.38
N LEU A 444 0.42 -3.53 16.69
CA LEU A 444 -0.77 -3.96 17.42
C LEU A 444 -1.90 -2.94 17.31
N LEU A 445 -1.59 -1.65 17.48
CA LEU A 445 -2.58 -0.57 17.33
C LEU A 445 -3.17 -0.53 15.91
N TYR A 446 -2.31 -0.68 14.90
CA TYR A 446 -2.71 -0.66 13.50
C TYR A 446 -3.60 -1.86 13.15
N GLU A 447 -3.23 -3.07 13.58
CA GLU A 447 -4.05 -4.27 13.40
C GLU A 447 -5.38 -4.15 14.12
N MET A 448 -5.41 -3.61 15.33
CA MET A 448 -6.65 -3.37 16.06
C MET A 448 -7.59 -2.39 15.34
N LEU A 449 -7.05 -1.38 14.67
CA LEU A 449 -7.85 -0.43 13.89
C LEU A 449 -8.38 -1.04 12.59
N GLU A 450 -7.64 -1.96 11.98
CA GLU A 450 -8.00 -2.56 10.68
C GLU A 450 -8.85 -3.85 10.80
N GLU A 451 -8.55 -4.70 11.77
CA GLU A 451 -9.08 -6.07 11.86
C GLU A 451 -9.98 -6.32 13.07
N PHE A 452 -9.73 -5.65 14.21
CA PHE A 452 -10.41 -5.97 15.46
C PHE A 452 -11.58 -5.03 15.81
N GLY A 453 -12.41 -5.47 16.75
CA GLY A 453 -13.60 -4.74 17.19
C GLY A 453 -13.29 -3.50 18.03
N THR A 454 -14.25 -2.57 18.06
CA THR A 454 -14.12 -1.27 18.74
C THR A 454 -13.78 -1.37 20.23
N HIS A 455 -14.21 -2.45 20.89
CA HIS A 455 -13.99 -2.69 22.31
C HIS A 455 -12.51 -2.97 22.63
N LEU A 456 -11.78 -3.62 21.73
CA LEU A 456 -10.33 -3.83 21.87
C LEU A 456 -9.58 -2.52 21.68
N VAL A 457 -9.96 -1.72 20.67
CA VAL A 457 -9.37 -0.39 20.47
C VAL A 457 -9.55 0.47 21.72
N GLU A 458 -10.76 0.53 22.30
CA GLU A 458 -11.05 1.30 23.52
C GLU A 458 -10.19 0.89 24.72
N ALA A 459 -9.97 -0.43 24.92
CA ALA A 459 -9.18 -0.93 26.04
C ALA A 459 -7.67 -0.62 25.90
N VAL A 460 -7.17 -0.56 24.67
CA VAL A 460 -5.72 -0.57 24.40
C VAL A 460 -5.19 0.77 23.91
N TRP A 461 -6.05 1.63 23.37
CA TRP A 461 -5.67 2.88 22.72
C TRP A 461 -4.78 3.78 23.58
N ASN A 462 -5.22 4.10 24.80
CA ASN A 462 -4.50 5.05 25.66
C ASN A 462 -3.12 4.52 26.10
N SER A 463 -3.00 3.22 26.38
CA SER A 463 -1.72 2.63 26.79
C SER A 463 -0.73 2.59 25.62
N GLN A 464 -1.17 2.19 24.43
CA GLN A 464 -0.29 2.12 23.25
C GLN A 464 0.08 3.50 22.72
N VAL A 465 -0.84 4.45 22.67
CA VAL A 465 -0.53 5.83 22.26
C VAL A 465 0.44 6.48 23.25
N SER A 466 0.25 6.27 24.56
CA SER A 466 1.21 6.75 25.57
C SER A 466 2.61 6.17 25.35
N LEU A 467 2.73 4.87 25.08
CA LEU A 467 4.01 4.23 24.74
C LEU A 467 4.61 4.87 23.48
N LEU A 468 3.85 4.96 22.39
CA LEU A 468 4.31 5.58 21.14
C LEU A 468 4.82 7.01 21.33
N LEU A 469 4.16 7.80 22.18
CA LEU A 469 4.54 9.17 22.50
C LEU A 469 5.76 9.25 23.42
N GLN A 470 5.84 8.43 24.47
CA GLN A 470 6.99 8.38 25.40
C GLN A 470 8.30 8.06 24.67
N TYR A 471 8.29 7.12 23.72
CA TYR A 471 9.47 6.75 22.92
C TYR A 471 9.92 7.82 21.90
N SER A 472 9.17 8.92 21.73
CA SER A 472 9.57 10.05 20.87
C SER A 472 10.67 10.91 21.51
N THR A 473 10.84 10.82 22.83
CA THR A 473 11.68 11.74 23.62
C THR A 473 13.17 11.37 23.65
N THR A 474 13.55 10.14 23.27
CA THR A 474 14.90 9.59 23.51
C THR A 474 15.83 9.51 22.30
N HIS A 475 15.35 9.62 21.05
CA HIS A 475 16.22 9.49 19.86
C HIS A 475 16.02 10.59 18.81
N ARG A 476 17.08 11.37 18.56
CA ARG A 476 17.01 12.70 17.92
C ARG A 476 17.25 12.75 16.40
N LYS A 477 17.60 11.68 15.67
CA LYS A 477 18.09 11.88 14.27
C LYS A 477 17.57 11.01 13.12
N ILE A 478 16.87 9.88 13.36
CA ILE A 478 16.39 9.02 12.24
C ILE A 478 14.87 8.76 12.31
N THR A 479 14.27 8.94 13.48
CA THR A 479 12.90 8.51 13.83
C THR A 479 11.79 9.55 13.60
N THR A 480 12.11 10.79 13.23
CA THR A 480 11.11 11.86 13.06
C THR A 480 10.20 11.64 11.84
N SER A 481 10.75 11.11 10.73
CA SER A 481 9.99 10.90 9.49
C SER A 481 9.01 9.72 9.58
N VAL A 482 9.39 8.64 10.27
CA VAL A 482 8.52 7.47 10.44
C VAL A 482 7.43 7.74 11.48
N THR A 483 7.73 8.51 12.54
CA THR A 483 6.73 8.87 13.56
C THR A 483 5.60 9.74 12.97
N GLY A 484 5.90 10.67 12.06
CA GLY A 484 4.86 11.47 11.38
C GLY A 484 3.95 10.64 10.46
N ALA A 485 4.49 9.63 9.77
CA ALA A 485 3.71 8.70 8.95
C ALA A 485 2.88 7.73 9.80
N VAL A 486 3.42 7.27 10.92
CA VAL A 486 2.72 6.44 11.93
C VAL A 486 1.54 7.20 12.52
N ILE A 487 1.77 8.44 12.97
CA ILE A 487 0.71 9.32 13.47
C ILE A 487 -0.32 9.56 12.36
N LYS A 488 0.10 9.82 11.12
CA LYS A 488 -0.80 9.98 9.98
C LYS A 488 -1.61 8.71 9.68
N ALA A 489 -1.03 7.53 9.81
CA ALA A 489 -1.69 6.25 9.56
C ALA A 489 -2.72 5.94 10.64
N ILE A 490 -2.35 6.16 11.91
CA ILE A 490 -3.22 6.01 13.09
C ILE A 490 -4.37 7.02 13.07
N LEU A 491 -4.09 8.28 12.72
CA LEU A 491 -5.06 9.38 12.81
C LEU A 491 -5.89 9.59 11.53
N LYS A 492 -5.53 8.95 10.42
CA LYS A 492 -6.44 8.89 9.26
C LYS A 492 -7.68 8.10 9.70
N PRO A 493 -8.91 8.56 9.40
CA PRO A 493 -10.12 7.83 9.77
C PRO A 493 -10.26 6.54 8.94
N GLN A 494 -9.44 5.55 9.23
CA GLN A 494 -9.53 4.18 8.70
C GLN A 494 -10.61 3.39 9.45
N ALA A 495 -10.95 3.85 10.66
CA ALA A 495 -11.93 3.19 11.51
C ALA A 495 -13.34 3.32 10.92
N LYS A 496 -13.92 2.18 10.54
CA LYS A 496 -15.31 2.07 10.06
C LYS A 496 -16.33 2.50 11.12
N SER A 497 -15.96 2.47 12.41
CA SER A 497 -16.85 2.79 13.53
C SER A 497 -16.77 4.25 13.97
N LEU A 498 -17.94 4.85 14.17
CA LEU A 498 -18.12 6.18 14.74
C LEU A 498 -17.42 6.34 16.10
N THR A 499 -17.57 5.34 16.98
CA THR A 499 -17.04 5.36 18.34
C THR A 499 -15.52 5.42 18.35
N VAL A 500 -14.89 4.64 17.46
CA VAL A 500 -13.43 4.63 17.33
C VAL A 500 -12.96 5.97 16.78
N ARG A 501 -13.61 6.52 15.74
CA ARG A 501 -13.26 7.87 15.25
C ARG A 501 -13.32 8.92 16.36
N CYS A 502 -14.35 8.90 17.21
CA CYS A 502 -14.44 9.78 18.38
C CYS A 502 -13.28 9.58 19.36
N LEU A 503 -12.98 8.32 19.72
CA LEU A 503 -11.92 7.97 20.66
C LEU A 503 -10.56 8.47 20.17
N ILE A 504 -10.25 8.25 18.89
CA ILE A 504 -9.00 8.68 18.26
C ILE A 504 -8.86 10.20 18.33
N MET A 505 -9.90 10.93 17.90
CA MET A 505 -9.90 12.39 17.91
C MET A 505 -9.77 12.95 19.32
N GLN A 506 -10.57 12.44 20.26
CA GLN A 506 -10.54 12.88 21.65
C GLN A 506 -9.17 12.63 22.28
N SER A 507 -8.64 11.42 22.13
CA SER A 507 -7.31 11.08 22.66
C SER A 507 -6.22 11.96 22.06
N PHE A 508 -6.24 12.23 20.75
CA PHE A 508 -5.26 13.12 20.12
C PHE A 508 -5.31 14.55 20.69
N LEU A 509 -6.50 15.08 20.92
CA LEU A 509 -6.71 16.43 21.45
C LEU A 509 -6.46 16.53 22.96
N ASP A 510 -6.59 15.42 23.69
CA ASP A 510 -6.30 15.30 25.13
C ASP A 510 -4.80 15.10 25.41
N ILE A 511 -3.96 14.84 24.39
CA ILE A 511 -2.50 14.82 24.55
C ILE A 511 -2.04 16.19 25.05
N ASP A 512 -1.35 16.20 26.19
CA ASP A 512 -0.68 17.39 26.70
C ASP A 512 0.62 17.65 25.94
N TRP A 513 0.49 18.20 24.73
CA TRP A 513 1.60 18.50 23.82
C TRP A 513 2.68 19.40 24.44
N LYS A 514 2.36 20.16 25.51
CA LYS A 514 3.35 20.97 26.24
C LYS A 514 4.41 20.12 26.94
N LYS A 515 4.02 18.95 27.48
CA LYS A 515 4.96 18.00 28.12
C LYS A 515 5.95 17.40 27.14
N TYR A 516 5.61 17.40 25.85
CA TYR A 516 6.41 16.83 24.77
C TYR A 516 7.18 17.91 23.97
N GLY A 517 7.39 19.10 24.53
CA GLY A 517 8.23 20.14 23.91
C GLY A 517 7.82 20.50 22.47
N THR A 518 8.76 20.42 21.52
CA THR A 518 8.54 20.74 20.10
C THR A 518 7.98 19.57 19.28
N HIS A 519 7.57 18.46 19.91
CA HIS A 519 7.04 17.29 19.17
C HIS A 519 5.75 17.60 18.42
N ALA A 520 5.00 18.64 18.79
CA ALA A 520 3.86 19.10 18.00
C ALA A 520 4.26 19.40 16.53
N LYS A 521 5.47 19.96 16.30
CA LYS A 521 6.01 20.22 14.94
C LYS A 521 6.20 18.95 14.09
N SER A 522 6.30 17.77 14.71
CA SER A 522 6.42 16.51 13.97
C SER A 522 5.13 16.07 13.29
N VAL A 523 3.99 16.66 13.69
CA VAL A 523 2.71 16.43 13.01
C VAL A 523 2.74 17.12 11.64
N PRO A 524 2.53 16.39 10.53
CA PRO A 524 2.60 16.99 9.19
C PRO A 524 1.54 18.07 8.98
N VAL A 525 1.91 19.20 8.38
CA VAL A 525 0.98 20.29 8.02
C VAL A 525 -0.19 19.77 7.17
N SER A 526 0.07 18.84 6.24
CA SER A 526 -0.96 18.20 5.42
C SER A 526 -2.02 17.44 6.24
N PHE A 527 -1.63 16.90 7.40
CA PHE A 527 -2.57 16.25 8.31
C PHE A 527 -3.40 17.30 9.05
N VAL A 528 -2.72 18.32 9.58
CA VAL A 528 -3.35 19.39 10.36
C VAL A 528 -4.37 20.17 9.54
N LEU A 529 -4.04 20.56 8.30
CA LEU A 529 -4.92 21.33 7.42
C LEU A 529 -5.92 20.49 6.62
N GLY A 530 -5.79 19.17 6.62
CA GLY A 530 -6.67 18.25 5.90
C GLY A 530 -7.48 17.37 6.86
N PRO A 531 -7.10 16.10 7.10
CA PRO A 531 -7.84 15.17 7.94
C PRO A 531 -8.25 15.69 9.32
N LEU A 532 -7.42 16.48 9.99
CA LEU A 532 -7.79 17.07 11.28
C LEU A 532 -8.92 18.11 11.12
N MET A 533 -8.83 19.00 10.11
CA MET A 533 -9.88 19.97 9.81
C MET A 533 -11.19 19.31 9.38
N GLU A 534 -11.11 18.25 8.58
CA GLU A 534 -12.27 17.40 8.22
C GLU A 534 -12.90 16.76 9.48
N GLY A 535 -12.07 16.21 10.36
CA GLY A 535 -12.51 15.57 11.60
C GLY A 535 -13.18 16.54 12.56
N ILE A 536 -12.61 17.72 12.81
CA ILE A 536 -13.25 18.74 13.67
C ILE A 536 -14.49 19.38 13.01
N ASN A 537 -14.72 19.18 11.73
CA ASN A 537 -15.94 19.64 11.07
C ASN A 537 -17.10 18.62 11.20
N ASP A 538 -16.78 17.35 11.51
CA ASP A 538 -17.79 16.31 11.71
C ASP A 538 -18.55 16.56 13.04
N PRO A 539 -19.88 16.78 13.00
CA PRO A 539 -20.69 17.11 14.19
C PRO A 539 -20.65 16.02 15.27
N VAL A 540 -20.27 14.79 14.92
CA VAL A 540 -20.13 13.66 15.83
C VAL A 540 -19.18 13.93 16.99
N HIS A 541 -18.16 14.78 16.78
CA HIS A 541 -17.20 15.14 17.81
C HIS A 541 -17.68 16.26 18.74
N HIS A 542 -18.87 16.82 18.53
CA HIS A 542 -19.37 18.01 19.21
C HIS A 542 -20.66 17.76 20.00
N LYS A 543 -20.69 16.68 20.80
CA LYS A 543 -21.89 16.27 21.56
C LYS A 543 -22.48 17.36 22.46
N GLU A 544 -21.64 18.24 22.98
CA GLU A 544 -22.01 19.31 23.91
C GLU A 544 -22.41 20.62 23.21
N PHE A 545 -22.15 20.73 21.91
CA PHE A 545 -22.31 21.99 21.18
C PHE A 545 -23.78 22.37 21.03
N GLY A 546 -24.11 23.60 21.43
CA GLY A 546 -25.45 24.17 21.39
C GLY A 546 -26.35 23.75 22.55
N VAL A 547 -25.91 22.83 23.41
CA VAL A 547 -26.65 22.43 24.60
C VAL A 547 -26.72 23.62 25.56
N LYS A 548 -27.93 23.99 25.99
CA LYS A 548 -28.20 25.17 26.84
C LYS A 548 -27.69 26.50 26.26
N GLY A 549 -27.51 26.59 24.93
CA GLY A 549 -27.00 27.80 24.27
C GLY A 549 -25.48 27.98 24.37
N ILE A 550 -24.73 26.97 24.82
CA ILE A 550 -23.27 26.99 24.89
C ILE A 550 -22.70 26.53 23.55
N TYR A 551 -22.01 27.42 22.84
CA TYR A 551 -21.38 27.11 21.54
C TYR A 551 -19.92 26.64 21.67
N SER A 552 -19.59 25.94 22.76
CA SER A 552 -18.26 25.34 23.03
C SER A 552 -18.40 23.83 23.12
N SER A 553 -17.27 23.12 23.02
CA SER A 553 -17.19 21.68 23.32
C SER A 553 -15.74 21.33 23.64
N MET A 554 -15.52 20.23 24.35
CA MET A 554 -14.16 19.72 24.62
C MET A 554 -13.29 19.60 23.36
N THR A 555 -13.87 19.19 22.23
CA THR A 555 -13.18 19.11 20.93
C THR A 555 -12.71 20.49 20.44
N ILE A 556 -13.53 21.53 20.60
CA ILE A 556 -13.16 22.91 20.21
C ILE A 556 -11.98 23.39 21.05
N GLU A 557 -12.04 23.18 22.36
CA GLU A 557 -11.01 23.62 23.30
C GLU A 557 -9.70 22.83 23.12
N GLY A 558 -9.80 21.51 22.89
CA GLY A 558 -8.66 20.66 22.58
C GLY A 558 -7.98 21.04 21.26
N ALA A 559 -8.75 21.29 20.19
CA ALA A 559 -8.22 21.69 18.89
C ALA A 559 -7.51 23.04 18.95
N ALA A 560 -8.12 24.03 19.62
CA ALA A 560 -7.49 25.34 19.84
C ALA A 560 -6.17 25.20 20.63
N ARG A 561 -6.17 24.41 21.71
CA ARG A 561 -4.97 24.16 22.53
C ARG A 561 -3.85 23.47 21.74
N PHE A 562 -4.20 22.48 20.93
CA PHE A 562 -3.24 21.80 20.05
C PHE A 562 -2.62 22.77 19.06
N LEU A 563 -3.42 23.57 18.34
CA LEU A 563 -2.89 24.50 17.33
C LEU A 563 -2.07 25.63 17.94
N HIS A 564 -2.42 26.10 19.14
CA HIS A 564 -1.58 27.02 19.88
C HIS A 564 -0.20 26.42 20.15
N GLN A 565 -0.13 25.16 20.60
CA GLN A 565 1.14 24.48 20.84
C GLN A 565 1.88 24.10 19.55
N TYR A 566 1.16 23.80 18.48
CA TYR A 566 1.73 23.52 17.17
C TYR A 566 2.43 24.76 16.60
N THR A 567 1.79 25.91 16.73
CA THR A 567 2.26 27.18 16.17
C THR A 567 3.30 27.88 17.04
N SER A 568 3.33 27.61 18.36
CA SER A 568 4.44 28.04 19.22
C SER A 568 5.80 27.46 18.84
N CYS A 569 5.82 26.40 18.01
CA CYS A 569 7.04 25.81 17.45
C CYS A 569 7.46 26.41 16.10
N LEU A 570 6.69 27.36 15.56
CA LEU A 570 6.94 28.01 14.26
C LEU A 570 7.43 29.45 14.48
N ASN A 571 8.21 29.97 13.52
CA ASN A 571 8.58 31.40 13.53
C ASN A 571 7.40 32.26 13.06
N THR A 572 7.47 33.57 13.31
CA THR A 572 6.38 34.51 13.01
C THR A 572 5.93 34.47 11.55
N GLY A 573 6.86 34.38 10.59
CA GLY A 573 6.54 34.28 9.16
C GLY A 573 5.80 32.99 8.79
N MET A 574 6.28 31.84 9.27
CA MET A 574 5.61 30.55 9.07
C MET A 574 4.26 30.47 9.79
N CYS A 575 4.12 31.12 10.96
CA CYS A 575 2.84 31.24 11.67
C CYS A 575 1.81 31.99 10.84
N VAL A 576 2.17 33.13 10.23
CA VAL A 576 1.26 33.90 9.37
C VAL A 576 0.87 33.09 8.13
N ALA A 577 1.84 32.46 7.46
CA ALA A 577 1.56 31.58 6.31
C ALA A 577 0.64 30.40 6.69
N PHE A 578 0.88 29.77 7.84
CA PHE A 578 0.03 28.71 8.36
C PHE A 578 -1.39 29.21 8.66
N LEU A 579 -1.52 30.38 9.30
CA LEU A 579 -2.81 31.00 9.62
C LEU A 579 -3.63 31.32 8.36
N ILE A 580 -2.98 31.82 7.30
CA ILE A 580 -3.61 32.05 5.99
C ILE A 580 -4.16 30.74 5.43
N ASN A 581 -3.35 29.68 5.45
CA ASN A 581 -3.78 28.37 4.95
C ASN A 581 -4.92 27.77 5.80
N LEU A 582 -4.84 27.91 7.14
CA LEU A 582 -5.87 27.47 8.07
C LEU A 582 -7.21 28.18 7.82
N ALA A 583 -7.20 29.51 7.71
CA ALA A 583 -8.41 30.29 7.38
C ALA A 583 -8.93 29.95 5.97
N SER A 584 -8.04 29.69 5.01
CA SER A 584 -8.41 29.33 3.65
C SER A 584 -9.06 27.95 3.53
N THR A 585 -8.98 27.08 4.56
CA THR A 585 -9.72 25.81 4.55
C THR A 585 -11.23 26.02 4.44
N ALA A 586 -11.75 27.15 4.94
CA ALA A 586 -13.16 27.52 4.77
C ALA A 586 -13.54 27.66 3.28
N LYS A 587 -12.61 28.06 2.40
CA LYS A 587 -12.83 28.15 0.95
C LYS A 587 -12.88 26.77 0.27
N ALA A 588 -12.19 25.78 0.84
CA ALA A 588 -12.03 24.47 0.23
C ALA A 588 -13.18 23.50 0.57
N GLN A 589 -13.83 23.66 1.72
CA GLN A 589 -14.90 22.77 2.18
C GLN A 589 -16.01 23.53 2.93
N SER A 590 -17.24 23.02 2.88
CA SER A 590 -18.35 23.57 3.66
C SER A 590 -18.24 23.15 5.14
N TYR A 591 -18.38 24.12 6.04
CA TYR A 591 -18.33 23.87 7.47
C TYR A 591 -19.72 23.82 8.10
N GLY A 592 -19.96 22.83 8.95
CA GLY A 592 -21.12 22.82 9.84
C GLY A 592 -20.95 23.84 10.98
N ARG A 593 -22.02 24.10 11.73
CA ARG A 593 -22.01 25.09 12.83
C ARG A 593 -20.89 24.84 13.85
N ALA A 594 -20.78 23.62 14.37
CA ALA A 594 -19.76 23.30 15.36
C ALA A 594 -18.34 23.38 14.77
N GLY A 595 -18.16 22.88 13.56
CA GLY A 595 -16.91 22.95 12.81
C GLY A 595 -16.43 24.36 12.54
N LEU A 596 -17.32 25.29 12.14
CA LEU A 596 -16.93 26.67 11.87
C LEU A 596 -16.57 27.44 13.14
N VAL A 597 -17.26 27.20 14.27
CA VAL A 597 -16.82 27.75 15.57
C VAL A 597 -15.45 27.18 15.94
N CYS A 598 -15.25 25.87 15.77
CA CYS A 598 -13.99 25.21 16.02
C CYS A 598 -12.86 25.85 15.21
N LEU A 599 -13.06 26.03 13.90
CA LEU A 599 -12.13 26.68 13.00
C LEU A 599 -11.83 28.12 13.46
N ALA A 600 -12.85 28.91 13.80
CA ALA A 600 -12.65 30.29 14.26
C ALA A 600 -11.86 30.35 15.58
N GLU A 601 -12.11 29.44 16.52
CA GLU A 601 -11.35 29.33 17.78
C GLU A 601 -9.89 28.93 17.51
N CYS A 602 -9.68 27.98 16.58
CA CYS A 602 -8.37 27.53 16.13
C CYS A 602 -7.54 28.64 15.47
N ILE A 603 -8.16 29.44 14.60
CA ILE A 603 -7.57 30.63 13.97
C ILE A 603 -7.18 31.64 15.06
N SER A 604 -8.09 31.94 16.00
CA SER A 604 -7.84 32.87 17.09
C SER A 604 -6.69 32.42 18.00
N SER A 605 -6.66 31.14 18.36
CA SER A 605 -5.60 30.56 19.20
C SER A 605 -4.22 30.62 18.54
N THR A 606 -4.17 30.41 17.21
CA THR A 606 -2.96 30.55 16.40
C THR A 606 -2.52 32.02 16.29
N ALA A 607 -3.45 32.93 16.04
CA ALA A 607 -3.19 34.36 15.92
C ALA A 607 -2.62 34.99 17.20
N CYS A 608 -2.99 34.47 18.37
CA CYS A 608 -2.44 34.90 19.66
C CYS A 608 -0.92 34.71 19.77
N GLN A 609 -0.32 33.73 19.08
CA GLN A 609 1.14 33.50 19.14
C GLN A 609 1.91 34.58 18.40
N VAL A 610 1.40 35.04 17.25
CA VAL A 610 2.00 36.13 16.47
C VAL A 610 2.07 37.43 17.29
N ARG A 611 1.12 37.62 18.22
CA ARG A 611 1.09 38.77 19.15
C ARG A 611 2.20 38.73 20.21
N ALA A 612 2.79 37.57 20.50
CA ALA A 612 3.75 37.39 21.59
C ALA A 612 5.22 37.62 21.17
N ASP A 613 5.55 37.44 19.90
CA ASP A 613 6.94 37.42 19.38
C ASP A 613 7.39 38.72 18.67
N ASP A 614 6.71 39.84 18.89
CA ASP A 614 7.07 41.18 18.35
C ASP A 614 8.36 41.78 18.99
N ASN A 615 9.15 41.00 19.74
CA ASN A 615 10.48 41.41 20.17
C ASN A 615 11.48 41.17 19.03
N GLU A 616 11.93 42.26 18.43
CA GLU A 616 12.86 42.34 17.31
C GLU A 616 14.03 41.33 17.40
N SER A 617 14.03 40.35 16.50
CA SER A 617 15.27 39.90 15.87
C SER A 617 14.97 39.50 14.43
N GLU A 618 15.55 40.23 13.48
CA GLU A 618 15.70 39.78 12.09
C GLU A 618 16.59 38.54 12.11
N ALA A 619 16.00 37.36 12.31
CA ALA A 619 16.73 36.10 12.31
C ALA A 619 16.57 35.39 10.96
N GLN A 620 17.73 35.03 10.42
CA GLN A 620 17.98 34.38 9.14
C GLN A 620 17.00 33.25 8.79
N TRP A 621 16.63 33.21 7.51
CA TRP A 621 15.87 32.14 6.90
C TRP A 621 16.63 30.82 7.06
N SER A 622 16.12 29.92 7.90
CA SER A 622 16.61 28.54 7.95
C SER A 622 15.95 27.72 6.82
N GLU A 623 16.77 27.00 6.06
CA GLU A 623 16.47 26.23 4.84
C GLU A 623 15.47 25.05 4.96
N ASP A 624 14.66 24.96 6.02
CA ASP A 624 13.66 23.88 6.16
C ASP A 624 12.26 24.37 5.74
N ALA A 625 12.08 24.60 4.44
CA ALA A 625 10.75 24.83 3.88
C ALA A 625 9.88 23.58 4.07
N ILE A 626 8.75 23.70 4.79
CA ILE A 626 7.80 22.60 4.96
C ILE A 626 7.13 22.31 3.60
N PRO A 627 7.28 21.10 3.02
CA PRO A 627 6.68 20.77 1.74
C PRO A 627 5.15 20.88 1.79
N GLY A 628 4.55 21.63 0.86
CA GLY A 628 3.10 21.77 0.72
C GLY A 628 2.48 23.03 1.33
N MET A 629 3.25 23.89 2.00
CA MET A 629 2.86 25.29 2.12
C MET A 629 2.98 25.95 0.74
N ILE A 630 2.09 26.90 0.42
CA ILE A 630 2.21 27.74 -0.77
C ILE A 630 3.68 28.20 -0.87
N GLN A 631 4.39 27.79 -1.93
CA GLN A 631 5.62 28.48 -2.30
C GLN A 631 5.20 29.90 -2.62
N VAL A 632 5.35 30.80 -1.65
CA VAL A 632 5.10 32.21 -1.84
C VAL A 632 6.23 32.66 -2.77
N GLY A 633 5.94 32.61 -4.08
CA GLY A 633 6.84 33.07 -5.11
C GLY A 633 7.27 34.51 -4.85
N ASN A 634 8.48 34.84 -5.31
CA ASN A 634 9.26 36.09 -5.17
C ASN A 634 8.56 37.40 -5.58
N SER A 635 7.33 37.64 -5.13
CA SER A 635 6.63 38.91 -5.22
C SER A 635 6.33 39.39 -3.79
N PRO A 636 6.51 40.68 -3.47
CA PRO A 636 6.16 41.23 -2.16
C PRO A 636 4.63 41.30 -2.04
N ARG A 637 3.98 40.14 -1.91
CA ARG A 637 2.56 40.02 -1.64
C ARG A 637 2.35 40.35 -0.16
N ASN A 638 1.48 41.32 0.13
CA ASN A 638 1.20 41.70 1.51
C ASN A 638 0.37 40.59 2.20
N ASP A 639 1.04 39.72 2.96
CA ASP A 639 0.42 38.59 3.69
C ASP A 639 -0.80 39.01 4.53
N LYS A 640 -0.82 40.25 5.03
CA LYS A 640 -1.94 40.82 5.80
C LYS A 640 -3.21 40.95 4.95
N VAL A 641 -3.08 41.32 3.68
CA VAL A 641 -4.22 41.43 2.74
C VAL A 641 -4.81 40.04 2.46
N VAL A 642 -3.96 39.05 2.21
CA VAL A 642 -4.38 37.67 1.94
C VAL A 642 -5.06 37.06 3.17
N LEU A 643 -4.54 37.34 4.36
CA LEU A 643 -5.15 36.91 5.62
C LEU A 643 -6.53 37.52 5.82
N LEU A 644 -6.71 38.83 5.63
CA LEU A 644 -8.03 39.47 5.76
C LEU A 644 -9.04 38.90 4.76
N ASP A 645 -8.62 38.60 3.52
CA ASP A 645 -9.49 37.95 2.54
C ASP A 645 -9.87 36.51 2.93
N ALA A 646 -8.94 35.74 3.52
CA ALA A 646 -9.24 34.41 4.05
C ALA A 646 -10.21 34.49 5.24
N LEU A 647 -9.97 35.39 6.19
CA LEU A 647 -10.84 35.63 7.35
C LEU A 647 -12.24 36.12 6.96
N ARG A 648 -12.32 36.97 5.93
CA ARG A 648 -13.57 37.42 5.33
C ARG A 648 -14.45 36.23 4.95
N PHE A 649 -13.87 35.22 4.31
CA PHE A 649 -14.62 34.04 3.88
C PHE A 649 -15.20 33.27 5.07
N VAL A 650 -14.47 33.15 6.19
CA VAL A 650 -14.97 32.52 7.42
C VAL A 650 -16.22 33.22 7.95
N ILE A 651 -16.25 34.56 7.92
CA ILE A 651 -17.44 35.34 8.31
C ILE A 651 -18.59 35.08 7.35
N GLU A 652 -18.34 35.10 6.04
CA GLU A 652 -19.38 34.81 5.03
C GLU A 652 -19.97 33.40 5.19
N SER A 653 -19.14 32.38 5.45
CA SER A 653 -19.59 31.01 5.73
C SER A 653 -20.55 30.96 6.92
N SER A 654 -20.36 31.81 7.94
CA SER A 654 -21.24 31.84 9.12
C SER A 654 -22.66 32.33 8.79
N LYS A 655 -22.82 33.17 7.75
CA LYS A 655 -24.12 33.76 7.36
C LYS A 655 -25.10 32.76 6.79
N GLN A 656 -24.63 31.58 6.37
CA GLN A 656 -25.47 30.48 5.91
C GLN A 656 -26.37 29.91 7.04
N HIS A 657 -26.12 30.28 8.30
CA HIS A 657 -26.88 29.81 9.45
C HIS A 657 -27.61 30.96 10.16
N PHE A 658 -28.90 30.78 10.47
CA PHE A 658 -29.74 31.82 11.06
C PHE A 658 -29.47 32.16 12.53
N ASN A 659 -28.72 31.33 13.26
CA ASN A 659 -28.55 31.54 14.71
C ASN A 659 -27.60 32.72 15.02
N PRO A 660 -28.07 33.81 15.68
CA PRO A 660 -27.27 35.00 15.90
C PRO A 660 -26.14 34.80 16.92
N ASN A 661 -26.34 34.02 17.97
CA ASN A 661 -25.32 33.78 19.01
C ASN A 661 -24.12 33.00 18.46
N TYR A 662 -24.39 32.00 17.62
CA TYR A 662 -23.37 31.29 16.87
C TYR A 662 -22.58 32.22 15.93
N ARG A 663 -23.29 33.02 15.11
CA ARG A 663 -22.65 33.96 14.18
C ARG A 663 -21.79 35.00 14.91
N LEU A 664 -22.29 35.50 16.03
CA LEU A 664 -21.56 36.42 16.89
C LEU A 664 -20.23 35.82 17.37
N ARG A 665 -20.24 34.57 17.85
CA ARG A 665 -19.03 33.88 18.33
C ARG A 665 -17.98 33.72 17.23
N VAL A 666 -18.39 33.34 16.01
CA VAL A 666 -17.47 33.26 14.85
C VAL A 666 -16.89 34.64 14.54
N CYS A 667 -17.75 35.66 14.43
CA CYS A 667 -17.32 37.03 14.14
C CYS A 667 -16.35 37.57 15.21
N GLU A 668 -16.61 37.29 16.49
CA GLU A 668 -15.76 37.72 17.60
C GLU A 668 -14.35 37.16 17.48
N LYS A 669 -14.23 35.84 17.24
CA LYS A 669 -12.94 35.14 17.12
C LYS A 669 -12.17 35.55 15.86
N VAL A 670 -12.88 35.76 14.74
CA VAL A 670 -12.25 36.29 13.53
C VAL A 670 -11.73 37.71 13.76
N LEU A 671 -12.48 38.56 14.44
CA LEU A 671 -12.05 39.91 14.78
C LEU A 671 -10.85 39.90 15.73
N ASP A 672 -10.82 39.02 16.75
CA ASP A 672 -9.65 38.81 17.61
C ASP A 672 -8.40 38.45 16.81
N SER A 673 -8.56 37.58 15.83
CA SER A 673 -7.48 37.09 14.99
C SER A 673 -6.92 38.20 14.11
N ALA A 674 -7.80 38.94 13.42
CA ALA A 674 -7.43 40.10 12.62
C ALA A 674 -6.74 41.18 13.48
N ALA A 675 -7.29 41.49 14.64
CA ALA A 675 -6.72 42.50 15.55
C ALA A 675 -5.36 42.11 16.13
N SER A 676 -5.08 40.81 16.25
CA SER A 676 -3.79 40.32 16.78
C SER A 676 -2.67 40.37 15.74
N VAL A 677 -2.97 40.15 14.46
CA VAL A 677 -1.96 39.95 13.40
C VAL A 677 -1.85 41.15 12.46
N VAL A 678 -2.94 41.87 12.23
CA VAL A 678 -3.04 42.92 11.20
C VAL A 678 -3.22 44.28 11.86
N CYS A 679 -2.30 45.22 11.65
CA CYS A 679 -2.59 46.62 11.90
C CYS A 679 -3.48 47.16 10.78
N ALA A 680 -4.59 47.81 11.13
CA ALA A 680 -5.53 48.37 10.16
C ALA A 680 -4.89 49.39 9.19
N CYS A 681 -3.78 50.01 9.60
CA CYS A 681 -3.06 51.01 8.80
C CYS A 681 -2.03 50.43 7.82
N ASP A 682 -1.71 49.14 7.96
CA ASP A 682 -0.76 48.42 7.08
C ASP A 682 -1.45 47.82 5.84
N VAL A 683 -2.76 48.07 5.70
CA VAL A 683 -3.62 47.49 4.66
C VAL A 683 -4.30 48.62 3.89
N PRO A 684 -4.46 48.49 2.55
CA PRO A 684 -5.23 49.45 1.76
C PRO A 684 -6.65 49.63 2.29
N LEU A 685 -7.16 50.87 2.26
CA LEU A 685 -8.49 51.21 2.77
C LEU A 685 -9.59 50.36 2.12
N ASP A 686 -9.52 50.12 0.81
CA ASP A 686 -10.51 49.32 0.07
C ASP A 686 -10.64 47.90 0.65
N ILE A 687 -9.51 47.23 0.94
CA ILE A 687 -9.50 45.89 1.55
C ILE A 687 -10.09 45.92 2.96
N LEU A 688 -9.75 46.95 3.75
CA LEU A 688 -10.26 47.12 5.10
C LEU A 688 -11.78 47.36 5.11
N MET A 689 -12.28 48.20 4.20
CA MET A 689 -13.71 48.46 4.00
C MET A 689 -14.46 47.19 3.61
N HIS A 690 -13.93 46.41 2.66
CA HIS A 690 -14.51 45.13 2.28
C HIS A 690 -14.57 44.16 3.47
N PHE A 691 -13.49 44.01 4.23
CA PHE A 691 -13.45 43.14 5.39
C PHE A 691 -14.49 43.55 6.45
N ILE A 692 -14.52 44.83 6.85
CA ILE A 692 -15.47 45.35 7.84
C ILE A 692 -16.92 45.19 7.37
N SER A 693 -17.17 45.36 6.07
CA SER A 693 -18.52 45.22 5.52
C SER A 693 -19.10 43.81 5.67
N THR A 694 -18.26 42.79 5.81
CA THR A 694 -18.71 41.41 5.94
C THR A 694 -19.31 41.07 7.30
N PHE A 695 -18.99 41.84 8.34
CA PHE A 695 -19.62 41.67 9.64
C PHE A 695 -21.12 42.01 9.56
N PRO A 696 -22.01 41.20 10.16
CA PRO A 696 -23.42 41.55 10.27
C PRO A 696 -23.65 42.89 10.98
N TRP A 697 -24.57 43.70 10.45
CA TRP A 697 -24.85 45.03 11.00
C TRP A 697 -25.32 44.98 12.46
N GLU A 698 -26.07 43.94 12.83
CA GLU A 698 -26.53 43.67 14.20
C GLU A 698 -25.41 43.62 15.25
N PHE A 699 -24.18 43.23 14.88
CA PHE A 699 -23.07 43.10 15.83
C PHE A 699 -22.17 44.33 15.91
N THR A 700 -22.12 45.15 14.85
CA THR A 700 -21.25 46.33 14.79
C THR A 700 -22.03 47.65 14.79
N GLY A 701 -23.34 47.60 14.61
CA GLY A 701 -24.25 48.74 14.62
C GLY A 701 -24.32 49.42 15.99
N TYR A 702 -25.23 50.38 16.15
CA TYR A 702 -25.42 51.02 17.46
C TYR A 702 -25.94 50.01 18.49
N GLY A 703 -25.26 49.88 19.64
CA GLY A 703 -25.56 48.86 20.65
C GLY A 703 -25.05 47.45 20.35
N GLY A 704 -24.34 47.24 19.23
CA GLY A 704 -23.75 45.95 18.87
C GLY A 704 -22.53 45.60 19.72
N SER A 705 -22.40 44.31 20.10
CA SER A 705 -21.36 43.81 21.01
C SER A 705 -19.93 43.88 20.45
N LEU A 706 -19.74 43.86 19.13
CA LEU A 706 -18.41 43.92 18.50
C LEU A 706 -17.97 45.34 18.14
N ARG A 707 -18.85 46.33 18.27
CA ARG A 707 -18.57 47.72 17.86
C ARG A 707 -17.33 48.29 18.54
N VAL A 708 -17.27 48.21 19.87
CA VAL A 708 -16.17 48.81 20.66
C VAL A 708 -14.84 48.19 20.28
N LYS A 709 -14.79 46.86 20.18
CA LYS A 709 -13.61 46.10 19.81
C LYS A 709 -13.10 46.44 18.40
N LEU A 710 -14.02 46.62 17.45
CA LEU A 710 -13.68 47.03 16.09
C LEU A 710 -13.10 48.46 16.07
N GLN A 711 -13.67 49.37 16.88
CA GLN A 711 -13.13 50.72 17.03
C GLN A 711 -11.73 50.70 17.64
N GLU A 712 -11.50 49.93 18.71
CA GLU A 712 -10.19 49.78 19.34
C GLU A 712 -9.12 49.26 18.38
N TRP A 713 -9.47 48.30 17.52
CA TRP A 713 -8.58 47.79 16.49
C TRP A 713 -8.20 48.86 15.45
N LEU A 714 -9.18 49.60 14.94
CA LEU A 714 -8.96 50.68 13.96
C LEU A 714 -8.08 51.81 14.50
N MET A 715 -8.14 52.06 15.81
CA MET A 715 -7.33 53.08 16.49
C MET A 715 -5.92 52.59 16.88
N GLY A 716 -5.60 51.31 16.64
CA GLY A 716 -4.31 50.73 17.05
C GLY A 716 -4.17 50.46 18.55
N CYS A 717 -5.23 50.68 19.35
CA CYS A 717 -5.22 50.54 20.82
C CYS A 717 -5.20 49.08 21.33
N GLY A 718 -5.19 48.09 20.44
CA GLY A 718 -5.19 46.66 20.80
C GLY A 718 -3.82 46.10 21.25
N LYS A 719 -2.71 46.81 21.01
CA LYS A 719 -1.37 46.39 21.43
C LYS A 719 -1.00 47.05 22.77
N LYS A 720 -0.76 46.25 23.82
CA LYS A 720 -0.27 46.72 25.13
C LYS A 720 1.16 47.31 25.08
N HIS A 721 1.84 47.20 23.94
CA HIS A 721 3.12 47.85 23.67
C HIS A 721 3.05 48.57 22.33
N CYS A 722 2.38 49.72 22.29
CA CYS A 722 2.56 50.65 21.19
C CYS A 722 3.87 51.42 21.42
N SER A 723 4.86 51.18 20.57
CA SER A 723 6.00 52.07 20.40
C SER A 723 5.50 53.47 20.00
N ALA A 724 6.36 54.48 20.14
CA ALA A 724 6.06 55.91 19.97
C ALA A 724 5.43 56.35 18.62
N ASN A 725 5.18 55.43 17.68
CA ASN A 725 4.63 55.66 16.34
C ASN A 725 3.09 55.52 16.20
N CYS A 726 2.34 55.23 17.27
CA CYS A 726 0.88 55.01 17.19
C CYS A 726 0.11 56.22 16.66
N PHE A 727 0.50 57.44 17.07
CA PHE A 727 -0.11 58.71 16.64
C PHE A 727 0.02 58.96 15.14
N SER A 728 1.15 58.56 14.54
CA SER A 728 1.41 58.70 13.09
C SER A 728 0.57 57.74 12.24
N THR A 729 0.11 56.66 12.84
CA THR A 729 -0.56 55.53 12.18
C THR A 729 -2.06 55.78 12.10
N GLU A 730 -2.65 56.25 13.20
CA GLU A 730 -4.04 56.77 13.25
C GLU A 730 -4.29 57.87 12.21
N MET A 731 -3.33 58.80 12.06
CA MET A 731 -3.44 59.91 11.12
C MET A 731 -3.39 59.46 9.64
N LYS A 732 -2.72 58.33 9.33
CA LYS A 732 -2.69 57.74 7.98
C LYS A 732 -4.03 57.14 7.57
N LEU A 733 -4.69 56.40 8.46
CA LEU A 733 -6.02 55.85 8.19
C LEU A 733 -7.05 56.96 8.06
N LEU A 734 -7.05 57.94 8.96
CA LEU A 734 -7.95 59.11 8.89
C LEU A 734 -7.76 59.89 7.58
N LYS A 735 -6.52 60.13 7.17
CA LYS A 735 -6.22 60.78 5.88
C LYS A 735 -6.75 59.96 4.70
N SER A 736 -6.59 58.64 4.74
CA SER A 736 -7.11 57.75 3.68
C SER A 736 -8.64 57.79 3.60
N ILE A 737 -9.34 57.81 4.74
CA ILE A 737 -10.80 57.92 4.81
C ILE A 737 -11.27 59.30 4.30
N HIS A 738 -10.56 60.37 4.65
CA HIS A 738 -10.86 61.73 4.21
C HIS A 738 -10.61 61.91 2.70
N ASP A 739 -9.55 61.30 2.16
CA ASP A 739 -9.20 61.41 0.74
C ASP A 739 -10.08 60.50 -0.15
N PHE A 740 -10.79 59.54 0.44
CA PHE A 740 -11.59 58.56 -0.31
C PHE A 740 -12.65 59.19 -1.21
N PRO A 741 -13.51 60.14 -0.78
CA PRO A 741 -14.53 60.73 -1.65
C PRO A 741 -13.93 61.38 -2.90
N ASN A 742 -12.79 62.07 -2.78
CA ASN A 742 -12.10 62.69 -3.91
C ASN A 742 -11.51 61.65 -4.87
N ARG A 743 -10.99 60.53 -4.36
CA ARG A 743 -10.50 59.41 -5.18
C ARG A 743 -11.63 58.65 -5.86
N PHE A 744 -12.74 58.49 -5.15
CA PHE A 744 -13.94 57.83 -5.66
C PHE A 744 -14.52 58.62 -6.83
N THR A 745 -14.75 59.93 -6.67
CA THR A 745 -15.28 60.77 -7.76
C THR A 745 -14.32 60.90 -8.94
N SER A 746 -13.02 61.11 -8.70
CA SER A 746 -12.04 61.25 -9.79
C SER A 746 -11.85 59.99 -10.63
N ARG A 747 -12.01 58.78 -10.07
CA ARG A 747 -11.95 57.50 -10.82
C ARG A 747 -13.11 57.32 -11.79
N HIS A 748 -14.25 57.95 -11.55
CA HIS A 748 -15.47 57.82 -12.34
C HIS A 748 -15.70 59.01 -13.31
N MET A 749 -14.75 59.95 -13.41
CA MET A 749 -14.84 61.19 -14.22
C MET A 749 -13.83 61.21 -15.39
N VAL A 750 -13.31 60.04 -15.82
CA VAL A 750 -12.17 59.97 -16.76
C VAL A 750 -12.56 60.00 -18.24
N ASP A 751 -13.84 59.78 -18.60
CA ASP A 751 -14.31 59.89 -19.99
C ASP A 751 -15.75 60.43 -20.08
N ASP A 752 -15.95 61.48 -20.87
CA ASP A 752 -17.26 62.13 -21.09
C ASP A 752 -18.27 61.25 -21.87
N SER A 753 -17.89 60.02 -22.22
CA SER A 753 -18.70 59.05 -22.99
C SER A 753 -19.17 57.82 -22.21
N ILE A 754 -18.94 57.75 -20.89
CA ILE A 754 -19.36 56.60 -20.07
C ILE A 754 -20.82 56.78 -19.64
N THR A 755 -21.72 55.93 -20.15
CA THR A 755 -23.10 55.80 -19.64
C THR A 755 -23.12 54.83 -18.48
N PHE A 756 -23.55 55.28 -17.30
CA PHE A 756 -23.72 54.42 -16.12
C PHE A 756 -25.07 53.70 -16.18
N ASP A 757 -25.06 52.41 -15.89
CA ASP A 757 -26.29 51.62 -15.75
C ASP A 757 -26.71 51.48 -14.27
N ASP A 758 -27.82 50.78 -14.04
CA ASP A 758 -28.33 50.53 -12.69
C ASP A 758 -27.37 49.66 -11.86
N GLU A 759 -26.57 48.79 -12.49
CA GLU A 759 -25.58 47.95 -11.81
C GLU A 759 -24.38 48.79 -11.30
N ASP A 760 -23.94 49.77 -12.09
CA ASP A 760 -22.93 50.75 -11.70
C ASP A 760 -23.39 51.59 -10.51
N LEU A 761 -24.62 52.09 -10.54
CA LEU A 761 -25.21 52.88 -9.46
C LEU A 761 -25.35 52.05 -8.18
N ASP A 762 -25.77 50.79 -8.27
CA ASP A 762 -25.81 49.86 -7.14
C ASP A 762 -24.42 49.61 -6.57
N ALA A 763 -23.42 49.35 -7.42
CA ALA A 763 -22.03 49.15 -7.00
C ALA A 763 -21.47 50.36 -6.26
N TRP A 764 -21.77 51.57 -6.74
CA TRP A 764 -21.40 52.83 -6.10
C TRP A 764 -22.09 53.01 -4.75
N GLU A 765 -23.39 52.70 -4.66
CA GLU A 765 -24.14 52.76 -3.41
C GLU A 765 -23.54 51.81 -2.37
N PHE A 766 -23.20 50.58 -2.76
CA PHE A 766 -22.52 49.63 -1.89
C PHE A 766 -21.18 50.15 -1.39
N GLU A 767 -20.35 50.71 -2.27
CA GLU A 767 -19.03 51.21 -1.90
C GLU A 767 -19.11 52.44 -0.98
N ALA A 768 -20.03 53.36 -1.26
CA ALA A 768 -20.32 54.50 -0.39
C ALA A 768 -20.82 54.06 1.00
N LYS A 769 -21.70 53.05 1.07
CA LYS A 769 -22.16 52.45 2.34
C LYS A 769 -21.01 51.83 3.14
N ARG A 770 -20.06 51.15 2.47
CA ARG A 770 -18.87 50.58 3.13
C ARG A 770 -17.98 51.67 3.72
N TRP A 771 -17.70 52.71 2.94
CA TRP A 771 -16.93 53.86 3.39
C TRP A 771 -17.58 54.54 4.59
N ALA A 772 -18.89 54.85 4.50
CA ALA A 772 -19.63 55.50 5.57
C ALA A 772 -19.57 54.68 6.87
N ARG A 773 -19.71 53.35 6.77
CA ARG A 773 -19.60 52.44 7.92
C ARG A 773 -18.25 52.55 8.62
N VAL A 774 -17.14 52.55 7.88
CA VAL A 774 -15.79 52.71 8.46
C VAL A 774 -15.59 54.12 9.04
N PHE A 775 -16.03 55.15 8.32
CA PHE A 775 -15.99 56.55 8.80
C PHE A 775 -16.72 56.72 10.15
N PHE A 776 -17.93 56.16 10.30
CA PHE A 776 -18.69 56.24 11.55
C PHE A 776 -18.08 55.45 12.72
N PHE A 777 -17.23 54.45 12.45
CA PHE A 777 -16.46 53.81 13.52
C PHE A 777 -15.37 54.73 14.05
N HIS A 778 -14.75 55.53 13.18
CA HIS A 778 -13.67 56.45 13.54
C HIS A 778 -14.18 57.78 14.13
N ALA A 779 -15.26 58.37 13.60
CA ALA A 779 -15.71 59.73 13.94
C ALA A 779 -16.30 59.89 15.37
N ARG A 780 -16.88 58.84 15.98
CA ARG A 780 -17.74 58.98 17.16
C ARG A 780 -17.00 59.18 18.51
N ARG A 781 -15.67 59.26 18.53
CA ARG A 781 -14.91 59.60 19.75
C ARG A 781 -14.24 60.99 19.71
N ASN A 782 -14.15 61.62 18.53
CA ASN A 782 -13.64 63.00 18.40
C ASN A 782 -14.73 64.07 18.63
N ILE A 783 -15.95 63.67 19.00
CA ILE A 783 -17.09 64.54 19.31
C ILE A 783 -17.57 64.30 20.76
N ASN A 784 -16.63 64.09 21.69
CA ASN A 784 -16.92 64.18 23.14
C ASN A 784 -15.92 65.14 23.78
#